data_AF-A0A2P7YLV7-F1
#
_entry.id   AF-A0A2P7YLV7-F1
#
_cell.length_a   1.000
_cell.length_b   1.000
_cell.length_c   1.000
_cell.angle_alpha   90.00
_cell.angle_beta   90.00
_cell.angle_gamma   90.00
#
_symmetry.space_group_name_H-M   'P 1'
#
loop_
_entity.id
_entity.type
_entity.pdbx_description
1 polymer ?
#
loop_
_entity_poly.entity_id
_entity_poly.type
_entity_poly.pdbx_seq_one_letter_code
_entity_poly.pdbx_strand_id
1 'polypeptide(L)'
;MYPLYFIANNNIPHSFPSAVRREIQANPSNYLFHDTHTVAYHDEFYTVTGVYLKKVNLTNNKLHIQSARKKEGILSCGLGPKFTDDKARIVFSVARLQQLYYNPSWSEDKSPFWGMLCLKIGVSLIPLEYALSSPLLNNSRTLLLDYSKVVELNYDDPHSLKLTPYYRKREETSMIPYARIVTPGASVPSFLVLKLHHYDTFLCICQANLCITNVKVILEEHSWCRVDSETTVDVQKDVRTLVLMDSLEEHIISHDQFKNNGTGFTLNLPAEVYDCKLPNIGPTFFSDPLSRTYKVRVKMRLLCETKTCYSELSTLLNVDVALESHLSSLQQTYQPKKRDMLLFIERTPMGSNVLLEVANAAALKVKKLSSRYIYHITTAVPRKDHIVGITAVYLSEKHKSTETSSETDFSCLDENAMIMKPNGWSLTELENHKYVDTECFFVFPDLDNIRFPSPHQVSSLDKRVKLVASSPPPVKHFPGATLDELVDLSIHVDDIMSVCLRNINIKLVKQQARINPGGTNVVKTETWTLFSELTSSYFRKGVFHIPGDNFREAHLCPLKKPTLTYIFLKANDPMRHIYVPNSLPPHIIMFPIYLIENAKEPSSSRQAVDEELQNNPSNHLFHDTHSVMVGGESWTVTELTLKEAKLLEGSSNLQEARKREGVLDCGLGPTLNDGKARIVFAVSRKDQFQYFTRRYNDKNTLRGVRCLQVRDSFVPLQYTFSNPLLDKYRTLNPSTLSSTEEQLNEEVPLRLESYYKAPLLFSVLPPSRIITPGKRVPDFMELRLCQNDGSLCEYRKGLLVSKIKVVVEEHTLCKVQSKEGFSFERKVEDFTDHELLKNFTVSSDAFKSNGTSYTALISTDHYPFVFPRTGPSFYTEDFSRTYTVRIEMTICCNLKKVQWHLSTRMNVDVAIEHHLSSSKPAFQPQLMDRLLLIDKIPRSPQTLLDVASTSAMRVSSIPSGCLSSSTVSIPRDDHVVALTTMNLPQWHDARYITFGSKRFKMSGDYALVMKEKGWSLVEYKNDKYIDTGHFLNLEEYTWFFQSYRYSYCCKMAGATLLLYLNYPYRVFSGSALEKYFTVKVDLKGKHKMGIHRFEMKLVQQKIHVLPGGTHEVKHKSWRLSPNCTTLSLWKGTTQVKYLCNVPKVEASVLSNTLYIGYRIYFTLTLKEEYHYHKLTNYMTFHVAERGRSTIAVSPPPYRED
;
A
#
# COMPACT_ATOMS: atom_id res chain seq x y z
N MET A 1 15.59 15.08 19.19
CA MET A 1 14.89 16.24 18.60
C MET A 1 13.98 16.78 19.66
N TYR A 2 14.34 17.97 20.13
CA TYR A 2 13.63 18.69 21.17
C TYR A 2 13.11 19.96 20.52
N PRO A 3 11.80 20.26 20.58
CA PRO A 3 11.33 21.57 20.14
C PRO A 3 12.01 22.65 20.99
N LEU A 4 12.54 23.67 20.32
CA LEU A 4 12.99 24.89 20.99
C LEU A 4 11.80 25.85 21.01
N TYR A 5 11.30 26.15 22.20
CA TYR A 5 10.20 27.09 22.38
C TYR A 5 10.72 28.50 22.65
N PHE A 6 10.10 29.47 22.01
CA PHE A 6 10.33 30.89 22.19
C PHE A 6 9.00 31.52 22.58
N ILE A 7 8.98 32.29 23.66
CA ILE A 7 7.79 33.00 24.13
C ILE A 7 8.15 34.48 24.18
N ALA A 8 7.45 35.28 23.39
CA ALA A 8 7.65 36.71 23.28
C ALA A 8 6.35 37.45 23.59
N ASN A 9 6.47 38.62 24.21
CA ASN A 9 5.41 39.62 24.31
C ASN A 9 5.75 40.74 23.31
N ASN A 10 4.85 40.99 22.35
CA ASN A 10 5.11 41.75 21.12
C ASN A 10 5.40 43.26 21.32
N ASN A 11 5.45 43.75 22.55
CA ASN A 11 6.07 45.04 22.84
C ASN A 11 7.57 45.06 22.51
N ILE A 12 8.20 43.89 22.26
CA ILE A 12 9.60 43.76 21.81
C ILE A 12 9.67 42.74 20.66
N PRO A 13 9.67 43.14 19.37
CA PRO A 13 9.58 42.22 18.22
C PRO A 13 10.83 41.34 17.95
N HIS A 14 11.68 41.07 18.95
CA HIS A 14 13.08 40.66 18.68
C HIS A 14 13.67 39.49 19.48
N SER A 15 12.93 38.75 20.30
CA SER A 15 13.60 37.70 21.10
C SER A 15 13.78 36.35 20.38
N PHE A 16 13.73 36.30 19.05
CA PHE A 16 14.21 35.10 18.36
C PHE A 16 15.74 35.10 18.39
N PRO A 17 16.42 34.12 19.02
CA PRO A 17 17.85 34.22 19.21
C PRO A 17 18.58 34.28 17.88
N SER A 18 19.49 35.26 17.77
CA SER A 18 20.38 35.40 16.63
C SER A 18 21.17 34.12 16.37
N ALA A 19 21.41 33.31 17.41
CA ALA A 19 22.01 31.99 17.33
C ALA A 19 21.18 30.99 16.51
N VAL A 20 19.85 30.89 16.73
CA VAL A 20 19.01 29.94 15.96
C VAL A 20 18.94 30.36 14.50
N ARG A 21 18.87 31.68 14.26
CA ARG A 21 18.90 32.24 12.90
C ARG A 21 20.20 31.90 12.19
N ARG A 22 21.34 32.09 12.88
CA ARG A 22 22.67 31.74 12.36
C ARG A 22 22.82 30.25 12.12
N GLU A 23 22.28 29.39 12.98
CA GLU A 23 22.27 27.94 12.77
C GLU A 23 21.50 27.54 11.51
N ILE A 24 20.29 28.08 11.32
CA ILE A 24 19.48 27.81 10.11
C ILE A 24 20.18 28.37 8.86
N GLN A 25 20.83 29.52 8.98
CA GLN A 25 21.58 30.14 7.88
C GLN A 25 22.82 29.32 7.50
N ALA A 26 23.61 28.88 8.48
CA ALA A 26 24.81 28.10 8.27
C ALA A 26 24.46 26.68 7.78
N ASN A 27 23.34 26.13 8.22
CA ASN A 27 22.88 24.80 7.85
C ASN A 27 21.36 24.73 7.64
N PRO A 28 20.84 25.18 6.48
CA PRO A 28 19.41 25.15 6.18
C PRO A 28 18.84 23.73 6.21
N SER A 29 19.69 22.73 5.94
CA SER A 29 19.29 21.32 6.00
C SER A 29 18.98 20.86 7.43
N ASN A 30 19.46 21.57 8.46
CA ASN A 30 19.17 21.29 9.86
C ASN A 30 17.74 21.72 10.24
N TYR A 31 17.12 22.66 9.53
CA TYR A 31 15.75 23.10 9.78
C TYR A 31 14.72 22.08 9.26
N LEU A 32 13.71 21.77 10.07
CA LEU A 32 12.64 20.82 9.71
C LEU A 32 11.27 21.45 9.53
N PHE A 33 10.82 22.24 10.50
CA PHE A 33 9.60 23.05 10.45
C PHE A 33 9.52 23.89 11.73
N HIS A 34 8.59 24.84 11.77
CA HIS A 34 8.19 25.49 13.02
C HIS A 34 6.69 25.76 13.04
N ASP A 35 6.15 25.89 14.25
CA ASP A 35 4.79 26.34 14.52
C ASP A 35 4.87 27.65 15.33
N THR A 36 4.10 28.66 14.93
CA THR A 36 3.97 29.95 15.65
C THR A 36 2.51 30.17 16.02
N HIS A 37 2.25 30.42 17.29
CA HIS A 37 0.93 30.78 17.81
C HIS A 37 1.01 32.21 18.34
N THR A 38 0.13 33.09 17.90
CA THR A 38 0.05 34.43 18.46
C THR A 38 -1.35 34.64 19.03
N VAL A 39 -1.46 35.18 20.23
CA VAL A 39 -2.75 35.44 20.90
C VAL A 39 -2.79 36.86 21.46
N ALA A 40 -3.92 37.53 21.35
CA ALA A 40 -4.19 38.79 22.03
C ALA A 40 -4.71 38.55 23.46
N TYR A 41 -4.06 39.15 24.46
CA TYR A 41 -4.39 39.03 25.88
C TYR A 41 -4.15 40.37 26.59
N HIS A 42 -5.21 40.98 27.15
CA HIS A 42 -5.17 42.30 27.82
C HIS A 42 -4.39 43.38 27.04
N ASP A 43 -4.75 43.61 25.78
CA ASP A 43 -4.11 44.57 24.86
C ASP A 43 -2.64 44.27 24.49
N GLU A 44 -2.08 43.19 25.01
CA GLU A 44 -0.78 42.67 24.61
C GLU A 44 -0.93 41.49 23.66
N PHE A 45 0.12 41.20 22.89
CA PHE A 45 0.17 40.00 22.06
C PHE A 45 1.28 39.09 22.53
N TYR A 46 0.93 37.84 22.79
CA TYR A 46 1.88 36.80 23.15
C TYR A 46 2.11 35.90 21.95
N THR A 47 3.37 35.77 21.55
CA THR A 47 3.80 34.92 20.45
C THR A 47 4.60 33.74 21.00
N VAL A 48 4.19 32.52 20.62
CA VAL A 48 4.81 31.27 20.98
C VAL A 48 5.29 30.57 19.72
N THR A 49 6.60 30.43 19.55
CA THR A 49 7.19 29.73 18.39
C THR A 49 7.89 28.46 18.86
N GLY A 50 7.52 27.32 18.30
CA GLY A 50 8.21 26.03 18.49
C GLY A 50 9.00 25.65 17.24
N VAL A 51 10.33 25.63 17.32
CA VAL A 51 11.22 25.31 16.19
C VAL A 51 11.78 23.90 16.31
N TYR A 52 11.76 23.16 15.19
CA TYR A 52 12.27 21.79 15.10
C TYR A 52 13.52 21.73 14.22
N LEU A 53 14.63 21.28 14.81
CA LEU A 53 15.93 21.13 14.15
C LEU A 53 16.36 19.65 14.13
N LYS A 54 17.02 19.16 13.07
CA LYS A 54 17.49 17.77 12.95
C LYS A 54 18.50 17.43 14.04
N LYS A 55 19.44 18.35 14.30
CA LYS A 55 20.54 18.24 15.25
C LYS A 55 20.59 19.51 16.09
N VAL A 56 20.84 19.32 17.38
CA VAL A 56 21.13 20.40 18.33
C VAL A 56 22.30 19.92 19.16
N ASN A 57 23.32 20.76 19.33
CA ASN A 57 24.50 20.37 20.09
C ASN A 57 24.12 20.23 21.57
N LEU A 58 24.59 19.14 22.20
CA LEU A 58 24.42 18.93 23.63
C LEU A 58 25.70 19.32 24.35
N THR A 59 25.59 20.21 25.34
CA THR A 59 26.71 20.57 26.22
C THR A 59 26.54 19.94 27.60
N ASN A 60 27.65 19.43 28.15
CA ASN A 60 27.68 18.73 29.45
C ASN A 60 27.75 19.68 30.66
N ASN A 61 28.00 20.97 30.43
CA ASN A 61 28.01 21.96 31.51
C ASN A 61 26.60 22.07 32.11
N LYS A 62 26.45 22.07 33.43
CA LYS A 62 25.14 22.15 34.12
C LYS A 62 24.84 23.53 34.74
N LEU A 63 25.72 24.52 34.59
CA LEU A 63 25.58 25.82 35.25
C LEU A 63 24.36 26.62 34.74
N HIS A 64 24.13 26.65 33.42
CA HIS A 64 23.01 27.42 32.86
C HIS A 64 21.66 26.79 33.21
N ILE A 65 21.55 25.46 33.15
CA ILE A 65 20.32 24.76 33.52
C ILE A 65 19.98 24.90 35.01
N GLN A 66 20.98 24.94 35.90
CA GLN A 66 20.76 25.22 37.32
C GLN A 66 20.29 26.66 37.54
N SER A 67 20.91 27.64 36.86
CA SER A 67 20.49 29.05 36.90
C SER A 67 19.05 29.23 36.38
N ALA A 68 18.71 28.60 35.25
CA ALA A 68 17.38 28.62 34.66
C ALA A 68 16.33 28.00 35.59
N ARG A 69 16.63 26.85 36.22
CA ARG A 69 15.77 26.24 37.25
C ARG A 69 15.52 27.18 38.43
N LYS A 70 16.56 27.83 38.95
CA LYS A 70 16.43 28.80 40.05
C LYS A 70 15.53 29.98 39.64
N LYS A 71 15.68 30.49 38.40
CA LYS A 71 14.83 31.56 37.84
C LYS A 71 13.35 31.16 37.70
N GLU A 72 13.08 29.89 37.42
CA GLU A 72 11.72 29.33 37.36
C GLU A 72 11.17 28.87 38.73
N GLY A 73 11.97 28.93 39.80
CA GLY A 73 11.60 28.48 41.13
C GLY A 73 11.64 26.96 41.35
N ILE A 74 12.34 26.21 40.48
CA ILE A 74 12.45 24.75 40.53
C ILE A 74 13.68 24.35 41.34
N LEU A 75 13.50 24.26 42.66
CA LEU A 75 14.60 23.98 43.59
C LEU A 75 14.89 22.48 43.78
N SER A 76 13.91 21.61 43.54
CA SER A 76 14.03 20.15 43.71
C SER A 76 13.33 19.38 42.59
N CYS A 77 13.54 18.06 42.52
CA CYS A 77 12.90 17.19 41.54
C CYS A 77 11.39 17.15 41.78
N GLY A 78 10.60 17.36 40.73
CA GLY A 78 9.15 17.38 40.82
C GLY A 78 8.54 18.70 41.31
N LEU A 79 9.29 19.66 41.85
CA LEU A 79 8.69 20.94 42.26
C LEU A 79 8.28 21.79 41.05
N GLY A 80 7.03 22.23 40.96
CA GLY A 80 6.52 23.07 39.87
C GLY A 80 7.09 24.49 39.81
N PRO A 81 7.03 25.18 38.67
CA PRO A 81 7.34 26.60 38.61
C PRO A 81 6.27 27.41 39.37
N LYS A 82 6.62 28.62 39.81
CA LYS A 82 5.65 29.55 40.42
C LYS A 82 4.78 30.17 39.31
N PHE A 83 3.49 29.86 39.29
CA PHE A 83 2.56 30.41 38.30
C PHE A 83 1.95 31.77 38.68
N THR A 84 2.29 32.31 39.85
CA THR A 84 1.78 33.59 40.35
C THR A 84 2.67 34.78 39.96
N ASP A 85 3.67 34.59 39.09
CA ASP A 85 4.64 35.63 38.72
C ASP A 85 4.34 36.29 37.37
N ASP A 86 3.12 36.09 36.84
CA ASP A 86 2.60 36.58 35.55
C ASP A 86 3.44 36.25 34.31
N LYS A 87 4.49 35.43 34.45
CA LYS A 87 5.30 35.01 33.30
C LYS A 87 4.54 33.99 32.46
N ALA A 88 4.54 34.25 31.16
CA ALA A 88 3.97 33.36 30.16
C ALA A 88 4.76 32.03 30.09
N ARG A 89 4.04 30.91 30.20
CA ARG A 89 4.62 29.56 30.10
C ARG A 89 3.69 28.66 29.30
N ILE A 90 4.24 27.79 28.48
CA ILE A 90 3.46 26.71 27.87
C ILE A 90 3.37 25.58 28.89
N VAL A 91 2.17 25.09 29.17
CA VAL A 91 1.92 23.99 30.12
C VAL A 91 0.94 23.00 29.52
N PHE A 92 1.07 21.72 29.87
CA PHE A 92 -0.07 20.82 29.72
C PHE A 92 -1.06 21.09 30.86
N SER A 93 -2.36 21.12 30.57
CA SER A 93 -3.42 21.38 31.54
C SER A 93 -4.61 20.45 31.32
N VAL A 94 -5.26 20.08 32.42
CA VAL A 94 -6.59 19.45 32.43
C VAL A 94 -7.56 20.47 33.01
N ALA A 95 -8.41 21.02 32.16
CA ALA A 95 -9.33 22.10 32.47
C ALA A 95 -10.72 21.82 31.91
N ARG A 96 -11.74 22.46 32.49
CA ARG A 96 -13.07 22.53 31.88
C ARG A 96 -13.05 23.58 30.77
N LEU A 97 -13.90 23.43 29.76
CA LEU A 97 -13.98 24.42 28.67
C LEU A 97 -14.23 25.84 29.20
N GLN A 98 -15.01 26.00 30.27
CA GLN A 98 -15.31 27.30 30.89
C GLN A 98 -14.11 27.99 31.58
N GLN A 99 -12.99 27.27 31.75
CA GLN A 99 -11.77 27.80 32.38
C GLN A 99 -10.73 28.26 31.35
N LEU A 100 -11.00 28.04 30.06
CA LEU A 100 -10.13 28.44 28.96
C LEU A 100 -10.44 29.86 28.52
N TYR A 101 -9.41 30.63 28.21
CA TYR A 101 -9.55 32.03 27.76
C TYR A 101 -10.48 32.17 26.55
N TYR A 102 -10.51 31.18 25.66
CA TYR A 102 -11.52 31.05 24.60
C TYR A 102 -11.90 29.57 24.45
N ASN A 103 -13.09 29.28 23.91
CA ASN A 103 -13.53 27.92 23.65
C ASN A 103 -12.97 27.42 22.31
N PRO A 104 -12.11 26.39 22.28
CA PRO A 104 -11.54 25.87 21.05
C PRO A 104 -12.50 24.95 20.25
N SER A 105 -13.56 24.42 20.86
CA SER A 105 -14.34 23.32 20.26
C SER A 105 -15.39 23.79 19.24
N TRP A 106 -15.44 23.11 18.09
CA TRP A 106 -16.61 23.05 17.19
C TRP A 106 -17.63 21.98 17.61
N SER A 107 -17.24 21.09 18.53
CA SER A 107 -18.04 19.93 18.93
C SER A 107 -18.78 20.15 20.24
N GLU A 108 -20.05 19.75 20.28
CA GLU A 108 -20.85 19.59 21.51
C GLU A 108 -20.37 18.40 22.38
N ASP A 109 -19.07 18.13 22.41
CA ASP A 109 -18.53 17.00 23.17
C ASP A 109 -18.82 17.22 24.66
N LYS A 110 -19.55 16.26 25.25
CA LYS A 110 -20.08 16.35 26.61
C LYS A 110 -19.01 16.09 27.68
N SER A 111 -17.76 15.82 27.28
CA SER A 111 -16.67 15.60 28.24
C SER A 111 -16.52 16.81 29.17
N PRO A 112 -16.60 16.62 30.49
CA PRO A 112 -16.45 17.71 31.45
C PRO A 112 -15.02 18.25 31.50
N PHE A 113 -14.02 17.47 31.06
CA PHE A 113 -12.61 17.82 31.16
C PHE A 113 -11.87 17.63 29.84
N TRP A 114 -10.95 18.55 29.59
CA TRP A 114 -10.12 18.57 28.40
C TRP A 114 -8.66 18.62 28.77
N GLY A 115 -7.89 17.65 28.27
CA GLY A 115 -6.44 17.61 28.40
C GLY A 115 -5.79 18.26 27.17
N MET A 116 -5.12 19.40 27.34
CA MET A 116 -4.54 20.16 26.24
C MET A 116 -3.25 20.91 26.59
N LEU A 117 -2.59 21.44 25.56
CA LEU A 117 -1.46 22.36 25.70
C LEU A 117 -2.00 23.79 25.79
N CYS A 118 -1.58 24.55 26.80
CA CYS A 118 -2.02 25.93 27.02
C CYS A 118 -0.82 26.85 27.20
N LEU A 119 -0.97 28.11 26.77
CA LEU A 119 -0.18 29.22 27.25
C LEU A 119 -0.82 29.72 28.57
N LYS A 120 -0.11 29.54 29.68
CA LYS A 120 -0.46 30.03 31.01
C LYS A 120 0.12 31.43 31.20
N ILE A 121 -0.72 32.39 31.53
CA ILE A 121 -0.33 33.77 31.91
C ILE A 121 -1.12 34.12 33.17
N GLY A 122 -0.44 34.36 34.30
CA GLY A 122 -1.09 34.59 35.59
C GLY A 122 -2.09 33.48 35.93
N VAL A 123 -3.38 33.82 36.07
CA VAL A 123 -4.49 32.87 36.30
C VAL A 123 -5.14 32.33 35.01
N SER A 124 -4.87 32.94 33.86
CA SER A 124 -5.48 32.57 32.58
C SER A 124 -4.83 31.33 31.94
N LEU A 125 -5.63 30.57 31.19
CA LEU A 125 -5.22 29.42 30.38
C LEU A 125 -5.68 29.66 28.94
N ILE A 126 -4.74 29.97 28.07
CA ILE A 126 -5.01 30.18 26.66
C ILE A 126 -4.73 28.86 25.93
N PRO A 127 -5.72 28.18 25.34
CA PRO A 127 -5.45 26.96 24.60
C PRO A 127 -4.53 27.25 23.41
N LEU A 128 -3.55 26.39 23.18
CA LEU A 128 -2.73 26.40 21.98
C LEU A 128 -3.30 25.31 21.06
N GLU A 129 -4.28 25.70 20.24
CA GLU A 129 -4.94 24.80 19.28
C GLU A 129 -3.98 24.27 18.23
N TYR A 130 -4.27 23.06 17.74
CA TYR A 130 -3.60 22.44 16.59
C TYR A 130 -4.47 22.59 15.33
N ALA A 131 -4.56 23.80 14.80
CA ALA A 131 -5.36 24.06 13.59
C ALA A 131 -4.86 23.31 12.34
N LEU A 132 -3.56 22.98 12.28
CA LEU A 132 -2.89 22.50 11.08
C LEU A 132 -2.01 21.24 11.27
N SER A 133 -1.96 20.67 12.48
CA SER A 133 -1.34 19.35 12.66
C SER A 133 -2.31 18.24 12.25
N SER A 134 -2.56 18.23 10.93
CA SER A 134 -3.14 17.15 10.16
C SER A 134 -2.51 15.79 10.54
N PRO A 135 -3.22 14.67 10.29
CA PRO A 135 -2.65 13.33 10.16
C PRO A 135 -1.28 13.25 9.42
N LEU A 136 -0.98 14.20 8.53
CA LEU A 136 0.32 14.34 7.85
C LEU A 136 1.48 14.64 8.84
N LEU A 137 1.24 15.50 9.82
CA LEU A 137 2.14 15.72 10.95
C LEU A 137 2.04 14.60 11.97
N ASN A 138 0.93 13.85 12.06
CA ASN A 138 0.87 12.66 12.91
C ASN A 138 1.83 11.59 12.44
N ASN A 139 1.96 11.35 11.12
CA ASN A 139 2.95 10.40 10.64
C ASN A 139 4.38 10.86 10.93
N SER A 140 4.68 12.15 10.78
CA SER A 140 6.03 12.68 11.05
C SER A 140 6.32 12.85 12.54
N ARG A 141 5.38 13.29 13.38
CA ARG A 141 5.50 13.30 14.84
C ARG A 141 5.48 11.91 15.45
N THR A 142 4.73 10.95 14.93
CA THR A 142 4.88 9.56 15.41
C THR A 142 6.25 9.04 15.01
N LEU A 143 6.75 9.34 13.81
CA LEU A 143 8.14 9.02 13.41
C LEU A 143 9.23 9.81 14.17
N LEU A 144 8.90 10.99 14.73
CA LEU A 144 9.86 11.88 15.42
C LEU A 144 9.76 11.80 16.94
N LEU A 145 8.59 11.44 17.50
CA LEU A 145 8.30 11.22 18.93
C LEU A 145 8.27 9.74 19.30
N ASP A 146 8.51 8.82 18.36
CA ASP A 146 9.08 7.50 18.65
C ASP A 146 10.53 7.67 19.15
N TYR A 147 10.70 8.51 20.19
CA TYR A 147 11.87 8.58 21.05
C TYR A 147 12.01 7.33 21.92
N SER A 148 11.15 6.33 21.74
CA SER A 148 11.65 4.97 21.62
C SER A 148 12.51 4.84 20.34
N LYS A 149 13.66 5.53 20.33
CA LYS A 149 14.87 4.71 20.30
C LYS A 149 14.66 3.77 21.49
N VAL A 150 14.05 2.61 21.19
CA VAL A 150 14.45 1.35 21.80
C VAL A 150 15.92 1.57 22.07
N VAL A 151 16.25 1.82 23.36
CA VAL A 151 17.62 1.89 23.86
C VAL A 151 18.37 0.91 23.00
N GLU A 152 19.34 1.37 22.19
CA GLU A 152 20.05 0.56 21.21
C GLU A 152 20.18 -0.84 21.80
N LEU A 153 19.28 -1.73 21.38
CA LEU A 153 19.32 -3.10 21.83
C LEU A 153 20.61 -3.52 21.18
N ASN A 154 21.62 -3.81 21.98
CA ASN A 154 22.67 -4.71 21.53
C ASN A 154 21.90 -5.91 20.98
N TYR A 155 21.78 -6.01 19.66
CA TYR A 155 21.14 -7.14 18.98
C TYR A 155 22.00 -8.41 19.12
N ASP A 156 23.15 -8.28 19.79
CA ASP A 156 23.92 -9.38 20.36
C ASP A 156 23.26 -10.00 21.60
N ASP A 157 22.16 -9.43 22.12
CA ASP A 157 21.43 -10.00 23.25
C ASP A 157 20.50 -11.13 22.74
N PRO A 158 20.81 -12.42 23.02
CA PRO A 158 20.17 -13.60 22.42
C PRO A 158 18.73 -13.85 22.88
N HIS A 159 18.05 -12.84 23.43
CA HIS A 159 16.77 -12.98 24.10
C HIS A 159 15.62 -12.49 23.22
N SER A 160 14.70 -13.39 22.88
CA SER A 160 13.52 -13.14 22.04
C SER A 160 12.36 -12.44 22.74
N LEU A 161 12.61 -11.83 23.90
CA LEU A 161 11.61 -11.14 24.71
C LEU A 161 11.80 -9.63 24.67
N LYS A 162 10.73 -8.88 24.43
CA LYS A 162 10.74 -7.42 24.36
C LYS A 162 9.63 -6.80 25.21
N LEU A 163 10.02 -5.96 26.17
CA LEU A 163 9.08 -5.16 26.97
C LEU A 163 8.73 -3.85 26.26
N THR A 164 7.45 -3.64 25.92
CA THR A 164 6.96 -2.45 25.23
C THR A 164 5.89 -1.73 26.07
N PRO A 165 5.96 -0.39 26.23
CA PRO A 165 4.99 0.36 26.98
C PRO A 165 3.92 0.95 26.05
N TYR A 166 2.67 0.93 26.48
CA TYR A 166 1.55 1.55 25.77
C TYR A 166 0.85 2.55 26.68
N TYR A 167 0.53 3.71 26.13
CA TYR A 167 -0.27 4.70 26.82
C TYR A 167 -1.76 4.33 26.73
N ARG A 168 -2.44 4.29 27.87
CA ARG A 168 -3.89 4.12 27.99
C ARG A 168 -4.51 5.49 28.27
N LYS A 169 -5.32 5.97 27.33
CA LYS A 169 -6.10 7.21 27.49
C LYS A 169 -7.16 7.02 28.58
N ARG A 170 -7.38 8.04 29.42
CA ARG A 170 -8.50 8.07 30.37
C ARG A 170 -9.81 8.36 29.62
N GLU A 171 -10.87 7.63 29.95
CA GLU A 171 -12.19 7.79 29.31
C GLU A 171 -12.86 9.12 29.70
N GLU A 172 -12.54 9.64 30.88
CA GLU A 172 -13.14 10.86 31.45
C GLU A 172 -12.59 12.17 30.86
N THR A 173 -11.50 12.10 30.08
CA THR A 173 -10.85 13.28 29.51
C THR A 173 -10.86 13.24 27.99
N SER A 174 -11.45 14.27 27.38
CA SER A 174 -11.24 14.56 25.97
C SER A 174 -9.81 15.07 25.82
N MET A 175 -8.95 14.19 25.30
CA MET A 175 -7.53 14.46 25.14
C MET A 175 -7.17 14.68 23.68
N ILE A 176 -6.19 15.55 23.47
CA ILE A 176 -5.47 15.64 22.20
C ILE A 176 -4.88 14.26 21.86
N PRO A 177 -5.08 13.71 20.64
CA PRO A 177 -4.77 12.31 20.31
C PRO A 177 -3.32 11.85 20.54
N TYR A 178 -2.38 12.78 20.65
CA TYR A 178 -0.93 12.52 20.71
C TYR A 178 -0.30 12.87 22.07
N ALA A 179 -1.02 13.60 22.92
CA ALA A 179 -0.52 13.96 24.24
C ALA A 179 -0.73 12.80 25.22
N ARG A 180 0.29 12.48 26.02
CA ARG A 180 0.23 11.41 27.02
C ARG A 180 -0.01 12.01 28.39
N ILE A 181 -1.13 12.74 28.48
CA ILE A 181 -1.47 13.58 29.62
C ILE A 181 -1.81 12.73 30.84
N VAL A 182 -1.04 12.94 31.91
CA VAL A 182 -1.27 12.34 33.22
C VAL A 182 -1.41 13.46 34.24
N THR A 183 -2.06 13.20 35.37
CA THR A 183 -2.13 14.17 36.46
C THR A 183 -1.23 13.76 37.63
N PRO A 184 -0.77 14.70 38.46
CA PRO A 184 -0.07 14.38 39.71
C PRO A 184 -0.93 13.43 40.57
N GLY A 185 -0.30 12.47 41.26
CA GLY A 185 -1.05 11.48 42.04
C GLY A 185 -1.68 10.33 41.23
N ALA A 186 -1.68 10.39 39.89
CA ALA A 186 -2.26 9.32 39.08
C ALA A 186 -1.57 7.96 39.30
N SER A 187 -2.35 6.88 39.41
CA SER A 187 -1.83 5.50 39.41
C SER A 187 -1.19 5.20 38.05
N VAL A 188 0.02 4.64 38.06
CA VAL A 188 0.78 4.28 36.86
C VAL A 188 0.01 3.29 35.97
N PRO A 189 -0.58 2.19 36.50
CA PRO A 189 -1.48 1.33 35.73
C PRO A 189 -2.70 2.00 35.08
N SER A 190 -3.14 3.16 35.58
CA SER A 190 -4.28 3.88 34.98
C SER A 190 -3.95 4.46 33.59
N PHE A 191 -2.67 4.70 33.29
CA PHE A 191 -2.22 5.27 32.01
C PHE A 191 -1.12 4.47 31.31
N LEU A 192 -0.45 3.53 31.98
CA LEU A 192 0.60 2.68 31.42
C LEU A 192 0.13 1.23 31.33
N VAL A 193 0.26 0.65 30.14
CA VAL A 193 0.09 -0.78 29.89
C VAL A 193 1.42 -1.34 29.41
N LEU A 194 1.97 -2.30 30.16
CA LEU A 194 3.18 -3.00 29.76
C LEU A 194 2.82 -4.27 28.99
N LYS A 195 3.50 -4.50 27.86
CA LYS A 195 3.39 -5.77 27.12
C LYS A 195 4.74 -6.42 26.92
N LEU A 196 4.81 -7.71 27.20
CA LEU A 196 5.90 -8.57 26.77
C LEU A 196 5.55 -9.14 25.39
N HIS A 197 6.45 -8.94 24.44
CA HIS A 197 6.41 -9.56 23.11
C HIS A 197 7.43 -10.68 23.05
N HIS A 198 7.02 -11.81 22.50
CA HIS A 198 7.84 -12.99 22.30
C HIS A 198 7.76 -13.43 20.84
N TYR A 199 8.91 -13.65 20.20
CA TYR A 199 8.98 -13.98 18.77
C TYR A 199 9.42 -15.41 18.46
N ASP A 200 9.89 -16.16 19.46
CA ASP A 200 10.32 -17.55 19.28
C ASP A 200 9.21 -18.56 19.63
N THR A 201 9.53 -19.85 19.47
CA THR A 201 8.65 -20.97 19.85
C THR A 201 8.69 -21.29 21.34
N PHE A 202 9.70 -20.83 22.08
CA PHE A 202 9.88 -21.12 23.51
C PHE A 202 10.24 -19.85 24.28
N LEU A 203 9.54 -19.57 25.38
CA LEU A 203 9.78 -18.39 26.24
C LEU A 203 11.21 -18.32 26.78
N CYS A 204 11.81 -19.48 27.05
CA CYS A 204 13.18 -19.62 27.50
C CYS A 204 13.80 -20.86 26.85
N ILE A 205 15.13 -20.86 26.66
CA ILE A 205 15.89 -22.00 26.13
C ILE A 205 15.69 -23.26 26.99
N CYS A 206 15.52 -23.10 28.31
CA CYS A 206 15.27 -24.21 29.23
C CYS A 206 13.79 -24.65 29.29
N GLN A 207 12.90 -24.05 28.50
CA GLN A 207 11.45 -24.34 28.45
C GLN A 207 10.66 -24.14 29.75
N ALA A 208 11.30 -23.64 30.82
CA ALA A 208 10.63 -23.34 32.08
C ALA A 208 9.76 -22.07 32.01
N ASN A 209 8.83 -21.93 32.95
CA ASN A 209 8.08 -20.69 33.14
C ASN A 209 9.02 -19.51 33.45
N LEU A 210 8.53 -18.29 33.23
CA LEU A 210 9.27 -17.08 33.55
C LEU A 210 8.81 -16.52 34.89
N CYS A 211 9.73 -15.96 35.65
CA CYS A 211 9.47 -15.23 36.89
C CYS A 211 9.96 -13.79 36.70
N ILE A 212 9.06 -12.82 36.80
CA ILE A 212 9.43 -11.40 36.87
C ILE A 212 9.86 -11.10 38.30
N THR A 213 11.05 -10.51 38.43
CA THR A 213 11.63 -10.06 39.69
C THR A 213 12.20 -8.66 39.54
N ASN A 214 12.51 -8.00 40.65
CA ASN A 214 13.19 -6.69 40.69
C ASN A 214 12.50 -5.64 39.80
N VAL A 215 11.18 -5.50 39.93
CA VAL A 215 10.42 -4.52 39.15
C VAL A 215 10.64 -3.15 39.75
N LYS A 216 11.30 -2.29 38.97
CA LYS A 216 11.62 -0.92 39.35
C LYS A 216 10.93 0.06 38.41
N VAL A 217 10.01 0.84 38.96
CA VAL A 217 9.35 1.95 38.25
C VAL A 217 10.05 3.24 38.64
N ILE A 218 10.62 3.94 37.66
CA ILE A 218 11.43 5.15 37.85
C ILE A 218 10.79 6.29 37.06
N LEU A 219 10.46 7.38 37.75
CA LEU A 219 10.13 8.64 37.12
C LEU A 219 11.42 9.38 36.78
N GLU A 220 11.60 9.74 35.51
CA GLU A 220 12.66 10.62 35.04
C GLU A 220 12.08 12.00 34.76
N GLU A 221 12.62 13.03 35.41
CA GLU A 221 12.40 14.42 35.05
C GLU A 221 13.53 14.87 34.13
N HIS A 222 13.18 15.20 32.89
CA HIS A 222 14.11 15.72 31.89
C HIS A 222 13.96 17.24 31.86
N SER A 223 15.05 17.95 32.11
CA SER A 223 15.12 19.40 31.95
C SER A 223 16.05 19.74 30.79
N TRP A 224 15.70 20.77 30.02
CA TRP A 224 16.53 21.33 28.97
C TRP A 224 16.61 22.83 29.09
N CYS A 225 17.82 23.37 28.96
CA CYS A 225 18.07 24.80 28.94
C CYS A 225 18.71 25.16 27.61
N ARG A 226 18.17 26.18 26.94
CA ARG A 226 18.83 26.79 25.78
C ARG A 226 20.08 27.52 26.25
N VAL A 227 21.19 27.34 25.55
CA VAL A 227 22.42 28.10 25.74
C VAL A 227 22.75 28.72 24.40
N ASP A 228 22.46 30.01 24.29
CA ASP A 228 22.78 30.78 23.10
C ASP A 228 24.28 31.08 23.12
N SER A 229 25.03 30.50 22.19
CA SER A 229 26.41 30.93 21.92
C SER A 229 26.38 32.08 20.91
N GLU A 230 27.54 32.59 20.51
CA GLU A 230 27.57 33.47 19.35
C GLU A 230 27.05 32.68 18.14
N THR A 231 27.72 31.66 17.65
CA THR A 231 27.39 31.10 16.32
C THR A 231 26.30 30.02 16.33
N THR A 232 26.05 29.36 17.45
CA THR A 232 25.20 28.16 17.54
C THR A 232 24.21 28.23 18.69
N VAL A 233 23.17 27.40 18.60
CA VAL A 233 22.27 27.15 19.72
C VAL A 233 22.60 25.79 20.29
N ASP A 234 23.11 25.79 21.50
CA ASP A 234 23.38 24.58 22.23
C ASP A 234 22.27 24.33 23.25
N VAL A 235 22.12 23.08 23.66
CA VAL A 235 21.15 22.66 24.68
C VAL A 235 21.88 21.95 25.79
N GLN A 236 21.69 22.42 27.02
CA GLN A 236 22.04 21.66 28.21
C GLN A 236 20.89 20.72 28.55
N LYS A 237 21.20 19.47 28.83
CA LYS A 237 20.24 18.46 29.29
C LYS A 237 20.64 17.97 30.67
N ASP A 238 19.67 17.91 31.57
CA ASP A 238 19.83 17.26 32.86
C ASP A 238 18.66 16.31 33.13
N VAL A 239 18.95 15.14 33.69
CA VAL A 239 17.95 14.12 34.01
C VAL A 239 18.03 13.84 35.49
N ARG A 240 16.93 14.09 36.20
CA ARG A 240 16.76 13.72 37.60
C ARG A 240 15.85 12.51 37.67
N THR A 241 16.10 11.59 38.58
CA THR A 241 15.31 10.36 38.71
C THR A 241 14.70 10.26 40.09
N LEU A 242 13.52 9.66 40.16
CA LEU A 242 12.82 9.32 41.39
C LEU A 242 12.29 7.90 41.26
N VAL A 243 12.63 7.03 42.20
CA VAL A 243 12.12 5.65 42.22
C VAL A 243 10.71 5.68 42.80
N LEU A 244 9.71 5.32 41.99
CA LEU A 244 8.31 5.24 42.41
C LEU A 244 7.97 3.89 43.05
N MET A 245 8.65 2.83 42.60
CA MET A 245 8.49 1.47 43.07
C MET A 245 9.80 0.72 42.86
N ASP A 246 10.17 -0.11 43.84
CA ASP A 246 11.31 -1.03 43.79
C ASP A 246 10.86 -2.34 44.47
N SER A 247 10.12 -3.16 43.72
CA SER A 247 9.54 -4.40 44.23
C SER A 247 10.46 -5.58 43.94
N LEU A 248 10.73 -6.36 44.98
CA LEU A 248 11.43 -7.63 44.90
C LEU A 248 10.47 -8.82 44.77
N GLU A 249 9.15 -8.57 44.72
CA GLU A 249 8.14 -9.62 44.64
C GLU A 249 8.24 -10.38 43.31
N GLU A 250 8.22 -11.70 43.43
CA GLU A 250 8.28 -12.63 42.30
C GLU A 250 6.88 -12.78 41.66
N HIS A 251 6.78 -12.56 40.35
CA HIS A 251 5.54 -12.77 39.59
C HIS A 251 5.76 -13.83 38.51
N ILE A 252 5.14 -14.99 38.69
CA ILE A 252 5.27 -16.12 37.77
C ILE A 252 4.36 -15.92 36.55
N ILE A 253 4.95 -16.07 35.37
CA ILE A 253 4.31 -16.03 34.06
C ILE A 253 4.44 -17.40 33.42
N SER A 254 3.28 -17.99 33.15
CA SER A 254 3.15 -19.23 32.41
C SER A 254 2.92 -18.99 30.91
N HIS A 255 3.28 -19.96 30.09
CA HIS A 255 3.22 -19.87 28.62
C HIS A 255 1.79 -19.67 28.08
N ASP A 256 0.79 -20.20 28.75
CA ASP A 256 -0.63 -20.09 28.41
C ASP A 256 -1.18 -18.66 28.52
N GLN A 257 -0.52 -17.77 29.26
CA GLN A 257 -0.94 -16.37 29.38
C GLN A 257 -0.64 -15.56 28.11
N PHE A 258 0.28 -16.04 27.26
CA PHE A 258 0.63 -15.37 26.02
C PHE A 258 -0.43 -15.60 24.93
N LYS A 259 -0.84 -14.50 24.28
CA LYS A 259 -1.80 -14.50 23.17
C LYS A 259 -1.07 -14.38 21.84
N ASN A 260 -1.32 -15.32 20.92
CA ASN A 260 -0.84 -15.26 19.55
C ASN A 260 -1.55 -14.11 18.79
N ASN A 261 -0.77 -13.19 18.22
CA ASN A 261 -1.28 -12.04 17.47
C ASN A 261 -1.04 -12.15 15.94
N GLY A 262 -0.59 -13.31 15.46
CA GLY A 262 -0.27 -13.60 14.07
C GLY A 262 1.18 -13.31 13.67
N THR A 263 1.90 -12.42 14.38
CA THR A 263 3.31 -12.10 14.15
C THR A 263 4.23 -12.50 15.30
N GLY A 264 3.65 -13.03 16.38
CA GLY A 264 4.33 -13.52 17.58
C GLY A 264 3.33 -13.74 18.71
N PHE A 265 3.86 -13.83 19.92
CA PHE A 265 3.11 -14.00 21.16
C PHE A 265 3.20 -12.74 22.00
N THR A 266 2.09 -12.35 22.64
CA THR A 266 2.04 -11.13 23.46
C THR A 266 1.33 -11.37 24.78
N LEU A 267 1.89 -10.81 25.85
CA LEU A 267 1.30 -10.84 27.19
C LEU A 267 1.18 -9.40 27.69
N ASN A 268 -0.02 -9.00 28.12
CA ASN A 268 -0.19 -7.78 28.90
C ASN A 268 0.18 -8.10 30.36
N LEU A 269 1.12 -7.36 30.94
CA LEU A 269 1.48 -7.57 32.34
C LEU A 269 0.33 -7.13 33.26
N PRO A 270 0.04 -7.89 34.34
CA PRO A 270 -0.90 -7.48 35.37
C PRO A 270 -0.50 -6.13 35.98
N ALA A 271 -1.49 -5.34 36.39
CA ALA A 271 -1.27 -3.99 36.92
C ALA A 271 -0.49 -4.02 38.24
N GLU A 272 -0.72 -5.06 39.03
CA GLU A 272 -0.15 -5.31 40.35
C GLU A 272 1.38 -5.37 40.30
N VAL A 273 1.95 -5.84 39.18
CA VAL A 273 3.39 -5.94 38.94
C VAL A 273 4.07 -4.57 39.01
N TYR A 274 3.36 -3.49 38.68
CA TYR A 274 3.91 -2.13 38.58
C TYR A 274 2.99 -1.05 39.17
N ASP A 275 2.13 -1.43 40.14
CA ASP A 275 1.18 -0.51 40.75
C ASP A 275 1.86 0.46 41.73
N CYS A 276 1.95 1.71 41.30
CA CYS A 276 2.45 2.82 42.10
C CYS A 276 1.76 4.11 41.63
N LYS A 277 1.91 5.20 42.38
CA LYS A 277 1.34 6.51 42.03
C LYS A 277 2.44 7.49 41.66
N LEU A 278 2.14 8.38 40.72
CA LEU A 278 2.97 9.57 40.52
C LEU A 278 2.95 10.42 41.80
N PRO A 279 4.08 11.02 42.22
CA PRO A 279 4.07 11.94 43.35
C PRO A 279 3.30 13.21 42.99
N ASN A 280 3.13 14.10 43.97
CA ASN A 280 2.65 15.46 43.70
C ASN A 280 3.77 16.28 43.02
N ILE A 281 3.91 16.08 41.71
CA ILE A 281 4.91 16.72 40.86
C ILE A 281 4.28 17.83 40.02
N GLY A 282 5.05 18.88 39.72
CA GLY A 282 4.62 19.98 38.89
C GLY A 282 4.48 19.59 37.41
N PRO A 283 3.81 20.41 36.59
CA PRO A 283 3.44 20.05 35.23
C PRO A 283 4.64 19.96 34.27
N THR A 284 4.49 19.23 33.17
CA THR A 284 5.31 19.42 31.97
C THR A 284 5.10 20.85 31.47
N PHE A 285 6.18 21.60 31.30
CA PHE A 285 6.10 23.01 30.87
C PHE A 285 7.30 23.44 30.04
N PHE A 286 7.12 24.55 29.33
CA PHE A 286 8.14 25.20 28.52
C PHE A 286 8.08 26.71 28.78
N SER A 287 9.18 27.29 29.21
CA SER A 287 9.43 28.72 29.24
C SER A 287 10.56 29.07 28.27
N ASP A 288 10.88 30.36 28.10
CA ASP A 288 11.95 30.77 27.21
C ASP A 288 13.33 30.17 27.57
N PRO A 289 13.80 30.18 28.83
CA PRO A 289 15.09 29.58 29.17
C PRO A 289 15.03 28.08 29.47
N LEU A 290 13.89 27.53 29.89
CA LEU A 290 13.81 26.19 30.47
C LEU A 290 12.60 25.40 29.98
N SER A 291 12.85 24.16 29.61
CA SER A 291 11.83 23.16 29.30
C SER A 291 11.93 22.00 30.29
N ARG A 292 10.78 21.46 30.73
CA ARG A 292 10.70 20.28 31.59
C ARG A 292 9.65 19.30 31.08
N THR A 293 10.02 18.04 30.93
CA THR A 293 9.08 16.92 30.70
C THR A 293 9.38 15.74 31.60
N TYR A 294 8.48 14.74 31.59
CA TYR A 294 8.64 13.54 32.38
C TYR A 294 8.63 12.26 31.51
N LYS A 295 9.27 11.22 32.03
CA LYS A 295 9.21 9.87 31.47
C LYS A 295 9.07 8.86 32.60
N VAL A 296 8.31 7.80 32.36
CA VAL A 296 8.22 6.64 33.26
C VAL A 296 9.04 5.51 32.65
N ARG A 297 10.13 5.15 33.32
CA ARG A 297 10.97 4.01 32.98
C ARG A 297 10.56 2.82 33.84
N VAL A 298 10.33 1.68 33.22
CA VAL A 298 10.14 0.41 33.96
C VAL A 298 11.30 -0.50 33.64
N LYS A 299 11.98 -0.98 34.68
CA LYS A 299 13.00 -2.01 34.61
C LYS A 299 12.49 -3.26 35.33
N MET A 300 12.78 -4.43 34.80
CA MET A 300 12.46 -5.70 35.45
C MET A 300 13.47 -6.76 35.04
N ARG A 301 13.66 -7.75 35.90
CA ARG A 301 14.47 -8.93 35.60
C ARG A 301 13.56 -10.13 35.37
N LEU A 302 13.77 -10.83 34.26
CA LEU A 302 13.14 -12.10 33.98
C LEU A 302 14.10 -13.22 34.39
N LEU A 303 13.66 -14.13 35.23
CA LEU A 303 14.35 -15.37 35.57
C LEU A 303 13.53 -16.53 35.02
N CYS A 304 14.16 -17.58 34.51
CA CYS A 304 13.41 -18.83 34.36
C CYS A 304 13.16 -19.47 35.74
N GLU A 305 12.15 -20.32 35.86
CA GLU A 305 11.80 -21.01 37.11
C GLU A 305 12.97 -21.83 37.68
N THR A 306 13.82 -22.38 36.79
CA THR A 306 15.05 -23.10 37.17
C THR A 306 16.18 -22.17 37.64
N LYS A 307 16.02 -20.85 37.54
CA LYS A 307 17.00 -19.80 37.87
C LYS A 307 18.34 -19.92 37.13
N THR A 308 18.38 -20.67 36.03
CA THR A 308 19.58 -20.89 35.20
C THR A 308 19.72 -19.87 34.07
N CYS A 309 18.66 -19.16 33.73
CA CYS A 309 18.61 -18.16 32.67
C CYS A 309 18.03 -16.86 33.24
N TYR A 310 18.61 -15.71 32.85
CA TYR A 310 18.06 -14.41 33.20
C TYR A 310 18.15 -13.43 32.03
N SER A 311 17.29 -12.42 32.03
CA SER A 311 17.34 -11.27 31.13
C SER A 311 16.86 -10.02 31.86
N GLU A 312 17.47 -8.87 31.59
CA GLU A 312 17.00 -7.59 32.13
C GLU A 312 16.28 -6.80 31.04
N LEU A 313 15.01 -6.50 31.27
CA LEU A 313 14.20 -5.73 30.34
C LEU A 313 14.00 -4.33 30.89
N SER A 314 14.14 -3.33 30.01
CA SER A 314 13.87 -1.93 30.33
C SER A 314 13.02 -1.32 29.24
N THR A 315 12.06 -0.49 29.65
CA THR A 315 11.21 0.24 28.74
C THR A 315 10.91 1.65 29.25
N LEU A 316 10.52 2.56 28.36
CA LEU A 316 10.39 3.99 28.66
C LEU A 316 9.16 4.59 27.98
N LEU A 317 8.29 5.23 28.76
CA LEU A 317 7.12 5.96 28.27
C LEU A 317 7.26 7.45 28.58
N ASN A 318 7.26 8.32 27.57
CA ASN A 318 7.12 9.76 27.80
C ASN A 318 5.71 10.06 28.34
N VAL A 319 5.60 10.95 29.33
CA VAL A 319 4.31 11.39 29.90
C VAL A 319 4.28 12.90 30.06
N ASP A 320 3.12 13.49 29.81
CA ASP A 320 2.88 14.93 29.88
C ASP A 320 2.11 15.21 31.18
N VAL A 321 2.80 15.62 32.24
CA VAL A 321 2.13 15.90 33.51
C VAL A 321 1.34 17.20 33.37
N ALA A 322 0.03 17.14 33.53
CA ALA A 322 -0.84 18.30 33.43
C ALA A 322 -0.93 19.08 34.75
N LEU A 323 -1.17 20.39 34.61
CA LEU A 323 -1.67 21.24 35.67
C LEU A 323 -3.17 20.96 35.87
N GLU A 324 -3.58 20.54 37.07
CA GLU A 324 -4.98 20.33 37.43
C GLU A 324 -5.65 21.66 37.78
N SER A 325 -6.16 22.35 36.76
CA SER A 325 -6.76 23.69 36.92
C SER A 325 -8.23 23.63 37.34
N HIS A 326 -8.89 22.49 37.12
CA HIS A 326 -10.29 22.27 37.44
C HIS A 326 -10.63 22.30 38.95
N LEU A 327 -9.62 22.18 39.82
CA LEU A 327 -9.81 22.28 41.28
C LEU A 327 -9.99 23.72 41.76
N SER A 328 -9.63 24.70 40.93
CA SER A 328 -9.85 26.11 41.26
C SER A 328 -11.29 26.53 40.94
N SER A 329 -11.95 27.21 41.88
CA SER A 329 -13.31 27.76 41.73
C SER A 329 -13.38 28.96 40.76
N LEU A 330 -12.37 29.14 39.91
CA LEU A 330 -12.26 30.25 38.96
C LEU A 330 -13.36 30.12 37.90
N GLN A 331 -14.40 30.93 38.05
CA GLN A 331 -15.34 31.25 36.97
C GLN A 331 -14.71 32.33 36.10
N GLN A 332 -14.42 32.01 34.83
CA GLN A 332 -14.00 33.03 33.88
C GLN A 332 -15.24 33.80 33.41
N THR A 333 -15.20 35.12 33.55
CA THR A 333 -16.36 36.01 33.34
C THR A 333 -16.64 36.31 31.86
N TYR A 334 -15.72 36.01 30.94
CA TYR A 334 -15.90 36.27 29.51
C TYR A 334 -15.06 35.32 28.64
N GLN A 335 -15.71 34.60 27.72
CA GLN A 335 -15.06 33.80 26.69
C GLN A 335 -15.49 34.33 25.30
N PRO A 336 -14.58 34.86 24.48
CA PRO A 336 -14.91 35.20 23.11
C PRO A 336 -15.29 33.91 22.37
N LYS A 337 -16.47 33.93 21.75
CA LYS A 337 -16.92 32.83 20.88
C LYS A 337 -16.21 32.92 19.54
N LYS A 338 -15.62 31.80 19.12
CA LYS A 338 -15.02 31.59 17.81
C LYS A 338 -16.13 31.56 16.76
N ARG A 339 -16.06 32.47 15.78
CA ARG A 339 -17.07 32.54 14.69
C ARG A 339 -16.52 31.97 13.39
N ASP A 340 -15.41 32.55 12.90
CA ASP A 340 -14.87 32.26 11.57
C ASP A 340 -13.37 31.94 11.64
N MET A 341 -12.91 31.13 10.69
CA MET A 341 -11.49 30.80 10.48
C MET A 341 -11.08 31.19 9.06
N LEU A 342 -10.04 32.01 8.96
CA LEU A 342 -9.41 32.38 7.70
C LEU A 342 -8.12 31.60 7.53
N LEU A 343 -7.83 31.12 6.32
CA LEU A 343 -6.60 30.41 6.00
C LEU A 343 -5.85 31.16 4.90
N PHE A 344 -4.56 31.37 5.14
CA PHE A 344 -3.61 31.97 4.20
C PHE A 344 -2.49 30.97 3.93
N ILE A 345 -2.09 30.82 2.68
CA ILE A 345 -0.96 29.99 2.28
C ILE A 345 0.06 30.89 1.59
N GLU A 346 1.28 30.91 2.11
CA GLU A 346 2.34 31.79 1.65
C GLU A 346 3.59 30.99 1.30
N ARG A 347 4.26 31.41 0.23
CA ARG A 347 5.55 30.87 -0.19
C ARG A 347 6.62 31.91 0.07
N THR A 348 7.57 31.57 0.91
CA THR A 348 8.72 32.43 1.24
C THR A 348 10.00 31.75 0.77
N PRO A 349 10.92 32.43 0.05
CA PRO A 349 12.21 31.86 -0.29
C PRO A 349 12.95 31.33 0.93
N MET A 350 13.73 30.26 0.78
CA MET A 350 14.54 29.74 1.89
C MET A 350 15.72 30.69 2.14
N GLY A 351 15.52 31.70 2.99
CA GLY A 351 16.51 32.73 3.33
C GLY A 351 17.03 32.63 4.77
N SER A 352 18.06 33.43 5.09
CA SER A 352 18.61 33.54 6.45
C SER A 352 17.61 34.11 7.46
N ASN A 353 16.59 34.84 7.01
CA ASN A 353 15.57 35.46 7.84
C ASN A 353 14.22 34.73 7.76
N VAL A 354 14.18 33.49 7.27
CA VAL A 354 12.91 32.84 6.89
C VAL A 354 11.88 32.77 8.02
N LEU A 355 12.32 32.63 9.27
CA LEU A 355 11.41 32.64 10.42
C LEU A 355 10.77 34.01 10.65
N LEU A 356 11.58 35.08 10.53
CA LEU A 356 11.11 36.45 10.65
C LEU A 356 10.22 36.84 9.47
N GLU A 357 10.55 36.38 8.26
CA GLU A 357 9.75 36.62 7.07
C GLU A 357 8.37 35.97 7.16
N VAL A 358 8.30 34.70 7.60
CA VAL A 358 7.03 34.00 7.83
C VAL A 358 6.21 34.68 8.94
N ALA A 359 6.85 35.05 10.05
CA ALA A 359 6.18 35.75 11.15
C ALA A 359 5.66 37.14 10.73
N ASN A 360 6.47 37.90 9.99
CA ASN A 360 6.10 39.22 9.48
C ASN A 360 4.95 39.14 8.48
N ALA A 361 4.96 38.14 7.61
CA ALA A 361 3.90 37.93 6.63
C ALA A 361 2.57 37.60 7.34
N ALA A 362 2.57 36.69 8.31
CA ALA A 362 1.41 36.40 9.16
C ALA A 362 0.93 37.65 9.94
N ALA A 363 1.84 38.39 10.56
CA ALA A 363 1.54 39.61 11.30
C ALA A 363 0.93 40.70 10.39
N LEU A 364 1.41 40.84 9.16
CA LEU A 364 0.87 41.78 8.18
C LEU A 364 -0.58 41.44 7.82
N LYS A 365 -0.92 40.15 7.64
CA LYS A 365 -2.31 39.72 7.40
C LYS A 365 -3.19 40.00 8.61
N VAL A 366 -2.71 39.69 9.80
CA VAL A 366 -3.44 39.88 11.06
C VAL A 366 -3.70 41.35 11.36
N LYS A 367 -2.72 42.23 11.09
CA LYS A 367 -2.85 43.68 11.30
C LYS A 367 -4.00 44.28 10.48
N LYS A 368 -4.32 43.71 9.30
CA LYS A 368 -5.45 44.13 8.47
C LYS A 368 -6.82 43.76 9.06
N LEU A 369 -6.88 42.75 9.94
CA LEU A 369 -8.13 42.18 10.48
C LEU A 369 -8.66 42.87 11.75
N SER A 370 -8.19 44.09 12.04
CA SER A 370 -8.48 45.00 13.17
C SER A 370 -9.61 44.61 14.16
N SER A 371 -9.33 44.73 15.47
CA SER A 371 -10.21 44.52 16.65
C SER A 371 -10.93 43.16 16.79
N ARG A 372 -11.14 42.39 15.72
CA ARG A 372 -11.88 41.11 15.73
C ARG A 372 -10.96 39.91 15.91
N TYR A 373 -9.65 40.09 15.76
CA TYR A 373 -8.65 39.05 15.90
C TYR A 373 -8.58 38.52 17.34
N ILE A 374 -8.67 37.19 17.52
CA ILE A 374 -8.42 36.53 18.82
C ILE A 374 -7.00 35.96 18.83
N TYR A 375 -6.70 35.08 17.87
CA TYR A 375 -5.41 34.41 17.74
C TYR A 375 -5.19 33.93 16.30
N HIS A 376 -3.94 33.65 15.95
CA HIS A 376 -3.60 32.92 14.73
C HIS A 376 -2.53 31.86 15.00
N ILE A 377 -2.45 30.92 14.07
CA ILE A 377 -1.47 29.84 14.07
C ILE A 377 -0.83 29.79 12.70
N THR A 378 0.50 29.81 12.64
CA THR A 378 1.27 29.66 11.41
C THR A 378 2.15 28.43 11.50
N THR A 379 1.97 27.48 10.58
CA THR A 379 2.86 26.32 10.42
C THR A 379 3.69 26.47 9.16
N ALA A 380 5.01 26.33 9.28
CA ALA A 380 5.94 26.59 8.19
C ALA A 380 6.80 25.38 7.87
N VAL A 381 6.68 24.85 6.65
CA VAL A 381 7.34 23.62 6.22
C VAL A 381 8.33 23.91 5.09
N PRO A 382 9.61 23.49 5.20
CA PRO A 382 10.59 23.66 4.16
C PRO A 382 10.35 22.72 2.97
N ARG A 383 10.57 23.26 1.78
CA ARG A 383 10.73 22.61 0.49
C ARG A 383 12.11 23.00 -0.06
N LYS A 384 12.56 22.35 -1.15
CA LYS A 384 13.95 22.41 -1.63
C LYS A 384 14.55 23.83 -1.62
N ASP A 385 13.80 24.81 -2.10
CA ASP A 385 14.22 26.20 -2.34
C ASP A 385 13.35 27.24 -1.59
N HIS A 386 12.30 26.82 -0.88
CA HIS A 386 11.32 27.72 -0.26
C HIS A 386 10.67 27.11 0.98
N ILE A 387 10.04 27.94 1.81
CA ILE A 387 9.15 27.53 2.88
C ILE A 387 7.71 27.81 2.46
N VAL A 388 6.83 26.86 2.78
CA VAL A 388 5.38 27.06 2.70
C VAL A 388 4.89 27.35 4.11
N GLY A 389 4.46 28.60 4.35
CA GLY A 389 3.78 29.03 5.56
C GLY A 389 2.28 28.90 5.40
N ILE A 390 1.60 28.27 6.34
CA ILE A 390 0.14 28.14 6.37
C ILE A 390 -0.34 28.84 7.64
N THR A 391 -1.06 29.94 7.49
CA THR A 391 -1.55 30.77 8.59
C THR A 391 -3.07 30.66 8.71
N ALA A 392 -3.53 30.13 9.84
CA ALA A 392 -4.92 30.09 10.25
C ALA A 392 -5.23 31.23 11.22
N VAL A 393 -6.14 32.13 10.88
CA VAL A 393 -6.55 33.27 11.73
C VAL A 393 -7.96 33.06 12.24
N TYR A 394 -8.17 33.29 13.54
CA TYR A 394 -9.44 33.12 14.22
C TYR A 394 -10.03 34.46 14.66
N LEU A 395 -11.31 34.65 14.32
CA LEU A 395 -12.03 35.88 14.58
C LEU A 395 -13.09 35.70 15.67
N SER A 396 -13.24 36.74 16.51
CA SER A 396 -14.28 36.86 17.52
C SER A 396 -15.60 37.29 16.89
N GLU A 397 -16.68 36.78 17.46
CA GLU A 397 -18.01 37.31 17.22
C GLU A 397 -18.07 38.73 17.81
N LYS A 398 -18.25 39.77 16.96
CA LYS A 398 -18.55 41.11 17.49
C LYS A 398 -19.79 40.98 18.37
N HIS A 399 -19.71 41.48 19.60
CA HIS A 399 -20.88 41.67 20.44
C HIS A 399 -21.95 42.37 19.58
N LYS A 400 -23.14 41.77 19.50
CA LYS A 400 -24.32 42.40 18.88
C LYS A 400 -24.71 43.63 19.72
N SER A 401 -23.89 44.66 19.77
CA SER A 401 -24.32 45.99 20.16
C SER A 401 -25.07 46.54 18.96
N THR A 402 -26.38 46.30 18.97
CA THR A 402 -27.43 47.18 18.43
C THR A 402 -26.97 48.12 17.32
N GLU A 403 -26.86 47.64 16.09
CA GLU A 403 -27.12 48.45 14.90
C GLU A 403 -27.37 47.53 13.70
N THR A 404 -28.53 47.76 13.09
CA THR A 404 -29.04 47.10 11.90
C THR A 404 -28.17 47.42 10.68
N SER A 405 -27.91 46.38 9.88
CA SER A 405 -27.46 46.46 8.49
C SER A 405 -26.18 47.26 8.19
N SER A 406 -25.04 46.59 8.25
CA SER A 406 -24.03 46.74 7.19
C SER A 406 -23.40 45.37 6.96
N GLU A 407 -23.40 44.92 5.71
CA GLU A 407 -22.58 43.79 5.24
C GLU A 407 -21.20 43.88 5.90
N THR A 408 -20.72 42.80 6.51
CA THR A 408 -19.36 42.77 7.07
C THR A 408 -18.39 43.07 5.94
N ASP A 409 -17.84 44.28 5.95
CA ASP A 409 -16.93 44.77 4.92
C ASP A 409 -15.60 44.01 5.01
N PHE A 410 -15.51 42.92 4.25
CA PHE A 410 -14.30 42.11 4.09
C PHE A 410 -13.36 42.70 3.04
N SER A 411 -13.61 43.91 2.50
CA SER A 411 -12.83 44.56 1.43
C SER A 411 -11.33 44.67 1.68
N CYS A 412 -10.85 44.46 2.91
CA CYS A 412 -9.43 44.43 3.26
C CYS A 412 -8.74 43.06 3.12
N LEU A 413 -9.47 41.98 2.79
CA LEU A 413 -8.90 40.65 2.62
C LEU A 413 -8.01 40.56 1.38
N ASP A 414 -7.13 39.58 1.37
CA ASP A 414 -6.25 39.30 0.23
C ASP A 414 -6.98 38.40 -0.77
N GLU A 415 -6.70 38.49 -2.07
CA GLU A 415 -7.33 37.69 -3.14
C GLU A 415 -7.13 36.17 -2.96
N ASN A 416 -6.26 35.75 -2.03
CA ASN A 416 -5.90 34.36 -1.78
C ASN A 416 -6.37 33.82 -0.41
N ALA A 417 -7.29 34.51 0.27
CA ALA A 417 -7.84 34.03 1.55
C ALA A 417 -8.88 32.91 1.33
N MET A 418 -8.76 31.81 2.09
CA MET A 418 -9.81 30.79 2.15
C MET A 418 -10.62 30.93 3.44
N ILE A 419 -11.94 30.87 3.34
CA ILE A 419 -12.85 30.98 4.50
C ILE A 419 -13.44 29.61 4.80
N MET A 420 -13.36 29.18 6.06
CA MET A 420 -14.03 27.95 6.50
C MET A 420 -15.51 28.23 6.78
N LYS A 421 -16.39 27.63 5.98
CA LYS A 421 -17.84 27.62 6.18
C LYS A 421 -18.26 26.28 6.80
N PRO A 422 -19.49 26.14 7.33
CA PRO A 422 -20.00 24.86 7.85
C PRO A 422 -19.93 23.69 6.85
N ASN A 423 -19.82 23.99 5.55
CA ASN A 423 -19.87 23.02 4.45
C ASN A 423 -18.48 22.72 3.85
N GLY A 424 -17.40 23.28 4.43
CA GLY A 424 -16.03 23.17 3.92
C GLY A 424 -15.38 24.53 3.65
N TRP A 425 -14.25 24.51 2.94
CA TRP A 425 -13.52 25.73 2.60
C TRP A 425 -14.03 26.32 1.29
N SER A 426 -14.35 27.62 1.29
CA SER A 426 -14.69 28.39 0.09
C SER A 426 -13.56 29.37 -0.22
N LEU A 427 -13.13 29.40 -1.49
CA LEU A 427 -12.27 30.47 -2.01
C LEU A 427 -13.14 31.68 -2.33
N THR A 428 -12.73 32.84 -1.84
CA THR A 428 -13.41 34.11 -2.12
C THR A 428 -12.62 34.89 -3.16
N GLU A 429 -13.22 35.15 -4.33
CA GLU A 429 -12.67 36.05 -5.35
C GLU A 429 -13.31 37.44 -5.20
N LEU A 430 -12.54 38.48 -5.52
CA LEU A 430 -13.00 39.86 -5.48
C LEU A 430 -13.56 40.25 -6.86
N GLU A 431 -14.88 40.33 -7.00
CA GLU A 431 -15.53 40.90 -8.19
C GLU A 431 -16.20 42.23 -7.81
N ASN A 432 -15.84 43.32 -8.50
CA ASN A 432 -16.46 44.65 -8.33
C ASN A 432 -16.48 45.18 -6.88
N HIS A 433 -15.36 45.02 -6.16
CA HIS A 433 -15.22 45.42 -4.74
C HIS A 433 -16.18 44.69 -3.77
N LYS A 434 -16.81 43.60 -4.21
CA LYS A 434 -17.55 42.67 -3.36
C LYS A 434 -16.91 41.29 -3.47
N TYR A 435 -16.77 40.61 -2.34
CA TYR A 435 -16.35 39.22 -2.36
C TYR A 435 -17.51 38.36 -2.84
N VAL A 436 -17.33 37.72 -3.98
CA VAL A 436 -18.28 36.76 -4.53
C VAL A 436 -17.77 35.37 -4.16
N ASP A 437 -18.66 34.56 -3.58
CA ASP A 437 -18.36 33.15 -3.35
C ASP A 437 -18.20 32.48 -4.70
N THR A 438 -17.03 31.89 -4.97
CA THR A 438 -16.75 31.23 -6.24
C THR A 438 -17.54 29.92 -6.43
N GLU A 439 -18.35 29.52 -5.44
CA GLU A 439 -18.99 28.20 -5.30
C GLU A 439 -18.01 27.01 -5.40
N CYS A 440 -16.70 27.28 -5.39
CA CYS A 440 -15.66 26.27 -5.41
C CYS A 440 -15.41 25.78 -3.97
N PHE A 441 -16.12 24.72 -3.60
CA PHE A 441 -15.91 24.02 -2.32
C PHE A 441 -14.72 23.07 -2.41
N PHE A 442 -13.73 23.29 -1.54
CA PHE A 442 -12.61 22.36 -1.38
C PHE A 442 -12.94 21.38 -0.27
N VAL A 443 -13.27 20.15 -0.66
CA VAL A 443 -13.34 19.01 0.27
C VAL A 443 -11.96 18.38 0.33
N PHE A 444 -11.23 18.62 1.43
CA PHE A 444 -10.05 17.81 1.72
C PHE A 444 -10.54 16.40 2.06
N PRO A 445 -10.00 15.34 1.42
CA PRO A 445 -10.61 14.00 1.41
C PRO A 445 -10.58 13.23 2.75
N ASP A 446 -10.35 13.88 3.89
CA ASP A 446 -10.22 13.23 5.21
C ASP A 446 -11.04 13.90 6.35
N LEU A 447 -12.08 14.70 6.05
CA LEU A 447 -12.95 15.30 7.09
C LEU A 447 -14.44 15.21 6.72
N ASP A 448 -15.10 14.12 7.10
CA ASP A 448 -16.55 13.92 6.94
C ASP A 448 -17.34 14.46 8.15
N ASN A 449 -18.31 15.37 7.91
CA ASN A 449 -19.71 15.31 8.39
C ASN A 449 -20.54 16.60 8.13
N ILE A 450 -21.81 16.41 7.70
CA ILE A 450 -23.06 17.23 7.84
C ILE A 450 -23.79 17.68 6.52
N ARG A 451 -25.14 17.62 6.58
CA ARG A 451 -26.24 17.61 5.56
C ARG A 451 -26.87 18.99 5.22
N PHE A 452 -27.64 19.09 4.10
CA PHE A 452 -28.65 20.14 3.79
C PHE A 452 -29.88 19.57 2.97
N PRO A 453 -30.92 20.36 2.56
CA PRO A 453 -32.29 20.44 3.11
C PRO A 453 -33.39 19.82 2.19
N SER A 454 -34.66 19.93 2.60
CA SER A 454 -35.86 19.20 2.11
C SER A 454 -36.31 19.43 0.64
N PRO A 455 -36.94 18.45 -0.04
CA PRO A 455 -37.40 18.55 -1.43
C PRO A 455 -38.79 19.19 -1.60
N HIS A 456 -38.99 19.90 -2.73
CA HIS A 456 -40.22 20.60 -3.12
C HIS A 456 -41.40 19.66 -3.40
N GLN A 457 -42.62 20.07 -3.01
CA GLN A 457 -43.87 19.34 -3.25
C GLN A 457 -44.52 19.76 -4.58
N VAL A 458 -44.94 18.78 -5.39
CA VAL A 458 -45.89 18.99 -6.49
C VAL A 458 -47.30 18.71 -5.97
N SER A 459 -48.23 19.62 -6.19
CA SER A 459 -49.62 19.54 -5.70
C SER A 459 -50.40 18.40 -6.38
N SER A 460 -50.95 17.45 -5.62
CA SER A 460 -51.87 16.41 -6.10
C SER A 460 -53.33 16.78 -5.87
N LEU A 461 -54.23 16.29 -6.75
CA LEU A 461 -55.68 16.54 -6.72
C LEU A 461 -56.46 15.72 -5.66
N ASP A 462 -55.84 14.78 -4.95
CA ASP A 462 -56.40 14.11 -3.76
C ASP A 462 -55.31 14.05 -2.67
N LYS A 463 -55.61 14.58 -1.48
CA LYS A 463 -54.65 14.75 -0.37
C LYS A 463 -54.03 13.44 0.14
N ARG A 464 -54.57 12.28 -0.26
CA ARG A 464 -54.13 10.95 0.20
C ARG A 464 -53.11 10.26 -0.73
N VAL A 465 -52.84 10.86 -1.89
CA VAL A 465 -51.85 10.35 -2.85
C VAL A 465 -50.88 11.46 -3.20
N LYS A 466 -49.59 11.26 -2.96
CA LYS A 466 -48.55 12.25 -3.26
C LYS A 466 -47.52 11.66 -4.21
N LEU A 467 -47.37 12.26 -5.39
CA LEU A 467 -46.31 11.93 -6.33
C LEU A 467 -45.07 12.78 -5.99
N VAL A 468 -43.94 12.13 -5.73
CA VAL A 468 -42.67 12.76 -5.38
C VAL A 468 -41.64 12.37 -6.43
N ALA A 469 -41.10 13.37 -7.12
CA ALA A 469 -39.95 13.21 -8.00
C ALA A 469 -38.69 13.64 -7.24
N SER A 470 -37.69 12.78 -7.17
CA SER A 470 -36.39 13.09 -6.57
C SER A 470 -35.25 12.75 -7.52
N SER A 471 -34.18 13.55 -7.50
CA SER A 471 -32.96 13.27 -8.26
C SER A 471 -31.88 12.71 -7.31
N PRO A 472 -31.15 11.64 -7.67
CA PRO A 472 -30.03 11.14 -6.89
C PRO A 472 -28.86 12.17 -6.82
N PRO A 473 -27.97 12.09 -5.80
CA PRO A 473 -26.91 13.07 -5.55
C PRO A 473 -25.96 13.26 -6.75
N PRO A 474 -25.28 14.42 -6.88
CA PRO A 474 -24.69 14.85 -8.15
C PRO A 474 -23.52 13.96 -8.58
N VAL A 475 -23.81 13.05 -9.50
CA VAL A 475 -22.83 12.45 -10.41
C VAL A 475 -23.04 13.18 -11.74
N LYS A 476 -21.98 13.71 -12.36
CA LYS A 476 -22.09 14.22 -13.73
C LYS A 476 -22.51 13.05 -14.64
N HIS A 477 -23.76 13.03 -15.10
CA HIS A 477 -24.29 11.96 -15.95
C HIS A 477 -23.87 12.16 -17.42
N PHE A 478 -23.56 11.06 -18.10
CA PHE A 478 -23.02 11.00 -19.46
C PHE A 478 -24.12 10.70 -20.50
N PRO A 479 -23.87 10.87 -21.82
CA PRO A 479 -24.77 10.39 -22.87
C PRO A 479 -24.99 8.87 -22.74
N GLY A 480 -26.24 8.43 -22.61
CA GLY A 480 -26.62 7.02 -22.44
C GLY A 480 -27.15 6.63 -21.06
N ALA A 481 -27.30 7.58 -20.12
CA ALA A 481 -27.96 7.34 -18.83
C ALA A 481 -29.45 6.97 -19.02
N THR A 482 -29.91 5.99 -18.26
CA THR A 482 -31.32 5.55 -18.26
C THR A 482 -32.19 6.51 -17.44
N LEU A 483 -33.51 6.52 -17.66
CA LEU A 483 -34.42 7.45 -16.96
C LEU A 483 -34.39 7.26 -15.43
N ASP A 484 -34.23 6.02 -14.96
CA ASP A 484 -34.10 5.67 -13.54
C ASP A 484 -32.84 6.23 -12.88
N GLU A 485 -31.81 6.52 -13.68
CA GLU A 485 -30.58 7.17 -13.20
C GLU A 485 -30.72 8.70 -13.13
N LEU A 486 -31.74 9.26 -13.78
CA LEU A 486 -31.95 10.71 -13.88
C LEU A 486 -33.04 11.22 -12.91
N VAL A 487 -34.13 10.47 -12.76
CA VAL A 487 -35.30 10.87 -11.96
C VAL A 487 -35.94 9.64 -11.30
N ASP A 488 -36.00 9.62 -9.97
CA ASP A 488 -36.79 8.65 -9.21
C ASP A 488 -38.20 9.20 -8.98
N LEU A 489 -39.21 8.53 -9.55
CA LEU A 489 -40.62 8.87 -9.37
C LEU A 489 -41.25 7.88 -8.38
N SER A 490 -41.67 8.41 -7.23
CA SER A 490 -42.34 7.64 -6.19
C SER A 490 -43.75 8.15 -5.92
N ILE A 491 -44.68 7.23 -5.69
CA ILE A 491 -46.05 7.53 -5.27
C ILE A 491 -46.19 7.12 -3.81
N HIS A 492 -46.58 8.07 -2.98
CA HIS A 492 -46.94 7.84 -1.59
C HIS A 492 -48.46 7.72 -1.53
N VAL A 493 -48.97 6.59 -1.03
CA VAL A 493 -50.40 6.37 -0.84
C VAL A 493 -50.65 6.12 0.64
N ASP A 494 -51.45 6.98 1.28
CA ASP A 494 -51.66 6.96 2.73
C ASP A 494 -52.69 5.92 3.19
N ASP A 495 -53.51 5.37 2.28
CA ASP A 495 -54.55 4.38 2.57
C ASP A 495 -54.79 3.38 1.41
N ILE A 496 -55.48 2.25 1.65
CA ILE A 496 -55.66 1.21 0.62
C ILE A 496 -56.64 1.70 -0.47
N MET A 497 -56.10 2.10 -1.63
CA MET A 497 -56.90 2.53 -2.79
C MET A 497 -56.28 2.06 -4.11
N SER A 498 -57.11 1.76 -5.12
CA SER A 498 -56.63 1.45 -6.46
C SER A 498 -56.30 2.75 -7.21
N VAL A 499 -55.01 3.06 -7.37
CA VAL A 499 -54.55 4.23 -8.12
C VAL A 499 -54.18 3.80 -9.53
N CYS A 500 -54.94 4.25 -10.54
CA CYS A 500 -54.59 4.07 -11.94
C CYS A 500 -53.94 5.35 -12.48
N LEU A 501 -52.66 5.26 -12.83
CA LEU A 501 -51.95 6.35 -13.50
C LEU A 501 -52.10 6.17 -15.01
N ARG A 502 -52.59 7.20 -15.68
CA ARG A 502 -52.67 7.24 -17.14
C ARG A 502 -51.94 8.47 -17.65
N ASN A 503 -51.16 8.31 -18.70
CA ASN A 503 -50.52 9.38 -19.47
C ASN A 503 -49.56 10.27 -18.66
N ILE A 504 -48.55 9.67 -18.00
CA ILE A 504 -47.48 10.46 -17.38
C ILE A 504 -46.58 10.99 -18.50
N ASN A 505 -46.63 12.31 -18.71
CA ASN A 505 -45.80 13.01 -19.68
C ASN A 505 -44.60 13.63 -18.98
N ILE A 506 -43.40 13.15 -19.30
CA ILE A 506 -42.16 13.72 -18.78
C ILE A 506 -41.53 14.55 -19.90
N LYS A 507 -41.42 15.87 -19.68
CA LYS A 507 -40.73 16.78 -20.58
C LYS A 507 -39.29 16.99 -20.11
N LEU A 508 -38.34 16.57 -20.92
CA LEU A 508 -36.91 16.80 -20.71
C LEU A 508 -36.49 18.01 -21.55
N VAL A 509 -35.93 19.03 -20.90
CA VAL A 509 -35.52 20.28 -21.53
C VAL A 509 -34.00 20.39 -21.45
N LYS A 510 -33.33 20.40 -22.60
CA LYS A 510 -31.90 20.67 -22.71
C LYS A 510 -31.68 22.13 -23.08
N GLN A 511 -30.99 22.85 -22.21
CA GLN A 511 -30.52 24.21 -22.48
C GLN A 511 -29.02 24.18 -22.73
N GLN A 512 -28.59 24.72 -23.87
CA GLN A 512 -27.18 24.95 -24.19
C GLN A 512 -26.94 26.45 -24.24
N ALA A 513 -26.12 26.95 -23.32
CA ALA A 513 -25.60 28.31 -23.33
C ALA A 513 -24.23 28.32 -24.05
N ARG A 514 -24.08 29.19 -25.06
CA ARG A 514 -22.78 29.55 -25.61
C ARG A 514 -22.45 30.97 -25.19
N ILE A 515 -21.31 31.14 -24.53
CA ILE A 515 -20.74 32.45 -24.21
C ILE A 515 -19.82 32.81 -25.36
N ASN A 516 -20.19 33.84 -26.14
CA ASN A 516 -19.30 34.41 -27.14
C ASN A 516 -18.34 35.42 -26.48
N PRO A 517 -17.20 35.75 -27.10
CA PRO A 517 -16.17 36.63 -26.52
C PRO A 517 -16.60 38.07 -26.18
N GLY A 518 -17.86 38.45 -26.41
CA GLY A 518 -18.45 39.74 -26.08
C GLY A 518 -19.50 39.72 -24.94
N GLY A 519 -19.66 38.61 -24.21
CA GLY A 519 -20.44 38.58 -22.96
C GLY A 519 -21.97 38.46 -23.09
N THR A 520 -22.54 38.19 -24.26
CA THR A 520 -23.98 37.85 -24.38
C THR A 520 -24.19 36.35 -24.58
N ASN A 521 -25.06 35.78 -23.74
CA ASN A 521 -25.42 34.36 -23.76
C ASN A 521 -26.59 34.13 -24.71
N VAL A 522 -26.40 33.27 -25.72
CA VAL A 522 -27.52 32.71 -26.49
C VAL A 522 -27.81 31.32 -25.94
N VAL A 523 -29.02 31.12 -25.42
CA VAL A 523 -29.50 29.84 -24.89
C VAL A 523 -30.37 29.17 -25.94
N LYS A 524 -29.89 28.06 -26.51
CA LYS A 524 -30.71 27.21 -27.37
C LYS A 524 -31.37 26.14 -26.50
N THR A 525 -32.70 26.02 -26.58
CA THR A 525 -33.47 25.07 -25.79
C THR A 525 -34.09 24.02 -26.70
N GLU A 526 -33.82 22.74 -26.45
CA GLU A 526 -34.46 21.59 -27.12
C GLU A 526 -35.27 20.79 -26.10
N THR A 527 -36.47 20.35 -26.46
CA THR A 527 -37.38 19.64 -25.55
C THR A 527 -37.82 18.31 -26.13
N TRP A 528 -37.74 17.25 -25.33
CA TRP A 528 -38.28 15.91 -25.64
C TRP A 528 -39.40 15.55 -24.69
N THR A 529 -40.41 14.82 -25.16
CA THR A 529 -41.53 14.33 -24.34
C THR A 529 -41.59 12.81 -24.40
N LEU A 530 -41.55 12.14 -23.25
CA LEU A 530 -41.67 10.69 -23.13
C LEU A 530 -43.08 10.31 -22.65
N PHE A 531 -43.64 9.21 -23.18
CA PHE A 531 -44.98 8.71 -22.86
C PHE A 531 -44.91 7.34 -22.17
N SER A 532 -45.72 7.12 -21.13
CA SER A 532 -45.95 5.79 -20.53
C SER A 532 -47.17 5.10 -21.14
N GLU A 533 -47.10 3.80 -21.43
CA GLU A 533 -48.32 3.00 -21.69
C GLU A 533 -49.04 2.62 -20.39
N LEU A 534 -50.36 2.40 -20.50
CA LEU A 534 -51.28 2.15 -19.40
C LEU A 534 -50.79 1.02 -18.47
N THR A 535 -50.44 1.39 -17.24
CA THR A 535 -50.19 0.44 -16.15
C THR A 535 -51.28 0.63 -15.10
N SER A 536 -52.27 -0.26 -15.09
CA SER A 536 -53.17 -0.39 -13.95
C SER A 536 -52.45 -1.22 -12.88
N SER A 537 -52.20 -0.65 -11.71
CA SER A 537 -51.54 -1.34 -10.61
C SER A 537 -52.29 -1.07 -9.30
N TYR A 538 -52.44 -2.11 -8.48
CA TYR A 538 -53.14 -2.03 -7.20
C TYR A 538 -52.11 -1.77 -6.10
N PHE A 539 -52.18 -0.63 -5.43
CA PHE A 539 -51.22 -0.24 -4.39
C PHE A 539 -51.90 -0.28 -3.00
N ARG A 540 -51.21 -0.84 -2.00
CA ARG A 540 -51.62 -0.76 -0.58
C ARG A 540 -50.88 0.40 0.10
N LYS A 541 -51.21 0.79 1.33
CA LYS A 541 -50.53 1.88 2.04
C LYS A 541 -48.99 1.74 1.99
N GLY A 542 -48.27 2.74 1.47
CA GLY A 542 -46.81 2.68 1.29
C GLY A 542 -46.25 3.62 0.22
N VAL A 543 -44.93 3.55 0.03
CA VAL A 543 -44.19 4.27 -1.03
C VAL A 543 -43.86 3.29 -2.15
N PHE A 544 -44.24 3.62 -3.37
CA PHE A 544 -44.02 2.77 -4.54
C PHE A 544 -43.24 3.52 -5.61
N HIS A 545 -42.14 2.92 -6.05
CA HIS A 545 -41.29 3.46 -7.11
C HIS A 545 -41.79 2.99 -8.48
N ILE A 546 -41.84 3.90 -9.45
CA ILE A 546 -42.21 3.59 -10.83
C ILE A 546 -40.91 3.30 -11.61
N PRO A 547 -40.66 2.05 -12.03
CA PRO A 547 -39.47 1.73 -12.81
C PRO A 547 -39.55 2.33 -14.22
N GLY A 548 -38.43 2.88 -14.69
CA GLY A 548 -38.26 3.63 -15.93
C GLY A 548 -38.36 2.78 -17.20
N ASP A 549 -38.25 1.45 -17.07
CA ASP A 549 -38.45 0.48 -18.16
C ASP A 549 -39.87 0.52 -18.78
N ASN A 550 -40.82 1.23 -18.15
CA ASN A 550 -42.20 1.39 -18.63
C ASN A 550 -42.40 2.54 -19.66
N PHE A 551 -41.35 3.27 -20.03
CA PHE A 551 -41.41 4.39 -20.97
C PHE A 551 -40.69 4.03 -22.29
N ARG A 552 -41.26 4.39 -23.44
CA ARG A 552 -40.63 4.16 -24.77
C ARG A 552 -40.44 5.46 -25.54
N GLU A 553 -39.37 5.52 -26.34
CA GLU A 553 -39.19 6.55 -27.39
C GLU A 553 -40.06 6.24 -28.62
N ALA A 554 -40.67 7.27 -29.22
CA ALA A 554 -41.43 7.14 -30.46
C ALA A 554 -40.56 7.52 -31.67
N HIS A 555 -40.33 6.58 -32.61
CA HIS A 555 -39.72 6.86 -33.91
C HIS A 555 -40.60 6.39 -35.07
N LEU A 556 -40.74 7.28 -36.07
CA LEU A 556 -41.43 7.07 -37.36
C LEU A 556 -40.61 6.11 -38.26
N CYS A 557 -41.29 5.14 -38.88
CA CYS A 557 -40.70 4.11 -39.74
C CYS A 557 -40.97 4.37 -41.23
N PRO A 558 -40.11 3.91 -42.16
CA PRO A 558 -40.63 3.07 -43.24
C PRO A 558 -39.77 1.82 -43.60
N LEU A 559 -40.44 0.89 -44.31
CA LEU A 559 -40.16 -0.53 -44.59
C LEU A 559 -39.16 -0.83 -45.74
N LYS A 560 -38.48 -2.00 -45.70
CA LYS A 560 -38.58 -3.15 -46.67
C LYS A 560 -37.58 -4.31 -46.41
N LYS A 561 -38.05 -5.55 -46.66
CA LYS A 561 -37.39 -6.91 -46.69
C LYS A 561 -36.52 -7.10 -47.98
N PRO A 562 -35.80 -8.22 -48.29
CA PRO A 562 -35.93 -9.63 -47.80
C PRO A 562 -34.67 -10.59 -47.74
N THR A 563 -34.86 -11.80 -47.14
CA THR A 563 -34.35 -13.21 -47.39
C THR A 563 -32.88 -13.53 -47.79
N LEU A 564 -32.22 -14.70 -47.58
CA LEU A 564 -32.60 -16.14 -47.66
C LEU A 564 -31.39 -17.05 -47.18
N THR A 565 -31.63 -18.10 -46.37
CA THR A 565 -31.19 -19.54 -46.41
C THR A 565 -29.74 -19.98 -46.79
N TYR A 566 -29.03 -20.90 -46.09
CA TYR A 566 -29.04 -22.39 -46.26
C TYR A 566 -28.06 -23.15 -45.31
N ILE A 567 -28.48 -24.31 -44.76
CA ILE A 567 -28.03 -25.74 -44.96
C ILE A 567 -26.99 -26.30 -43.98
N PHE A 568 -27.40 -27.41 -43.35
CA PHE A 568 -26.60 -28.39 -42.62
C PHE A 568 -25.92 -29.37 -43.57
N LEU A 569 -24.66 -29.72 -43.29
CA LEU A 569 -24.09 -31.01 -43.69
C LEU A 569 -23.51 -31.71 -42.46
N LYS A 570 -23.84 -32.99 -42.37
CA LYS A 570 -23.50 -33.96 -41.33
C LYS A 570 -22.59 -35.01 -41.98
N ALA A 571 -21.51 -35.41 -41.32
CA ALA A 571 -20.78 -36.63 -41.65
C ALA A 571 -20.17 -37.26 -40.38
N ASN A 572 -20.46 -38.54 -40.19
CA ASN A 572 -19.81 -39.53 -39.31
C ASN A 572 -18.38 -39.81 -39.87
N ASP A 573 -17.37 -40.41 -39.23
CA ASP A 573 -17.26 -41.47 -38.22
C ASP A 573 -15.79 -41.49 -37.66
N PRO A 574 -15.39 -42.35 -36.70
CA PRO A 574 -14.22 -42.18 -35.82
C PRO A 574 -12.97 -43.01 -36.22
N MET A 575 -11.78 -42.55 -35.82
CA MET A 575 -10.62 -43.44 -35.58
C MET A 575 -9.74 -42.93 -34.44
N ARG A 576 -9.42 -43.84 -33.52
CA ARG A 576 -8.43 -43.71 -32.44
C ARG A 576 -7.08 -44.22 -32.92
N HIS A 577 -6.05 -43.38 -32.89
CA HIS A 577 -4.66 -43.84 -32.79
C HIS A 577 -4.00 -43.16 -31.59
N ILE A 578 -3.53 -43.96 -30.65
CA ILE A 578 -2.69 -43.53 -29.53
C ILE A 578 -1.25 -43.55 -30.03
N TYR A 579 -0.66 -42.37 -30.18
CA TYR A 579 0.77 -42.19 -30.41
C TYR A 579 1.48 -42.20 -29.05
N VAL A 580 2.41 -43.13 -28.85
CA VAL A 580 3.41 -43.07 -27.77
C VAL A 580 4.64 -42.40 -28.38
N PRO A 581 5.09 -41.22 -27.91
CA PRO A 581 6.31 -40.61 -28.43
C PRO A 581 7.54 -41.33 -27.88
N ASN A 582 8.38 -41.85 -28.78
CA ASN A 582 9.72 -42.33 -28.46
C ASN A 582 10.62 -41.17 -27.99
N SER A 583 11.36 -41.41 -26.91
CA SER A 583 12.54 -40.66 -26.40
C SER A 583 12.51 -39.13 -26.51
N LEU A 584 12.26 -38.47 -25.38
CA LEU A 584 12.49 -37.02 -25.21
C LEU A 584 13.97 -36.67 -25.51
N PRO A 585 14.26 -35.61 -26.28
CA PRO A 585 15.64 -35.17 -26.51
C PRO A 585 16.32 -34.75 -25.20
N PRO A 586 17.66 -34.82 -25.12
CA PRO A 586 18.43 -34.46 -23.93
C PRO A 586 18.01 -33.08 -23.39
N HIS A 587 17.87 -33.00 -22.06
CA HIS A 587 17.31 -31.85 -21.35
C HIS A 587 17.97 -30.53 -21.78
N ILE A 588 17.27 -29.74 -22.58
CA ILE A 588 17.67 -28.38 -22.95
C ILE A 588 17.65 -27.53 -21.67
N ILE A 589 18.83 -27.11 -21.21
CA ILE A 589 18.95 -26.25 -20.03
C ILE A 589 18.91 -24.79 -20.49
N MET A 590 17.85 -24.06 -20.12
CA MET A 590 17.72 -22.64 -20.44
C MET A 590 18.40 -21.79 -19.36
N PHE A 591 19.53 -21.17 -19.70
CA PHE A 591 20.19 -20.23 -18.79
C PHE A 591 19.78 -18.79 -19.11
N PRO A 592 19.28 -18.01 -18.13
CA PRO A 592 19.16 -16.58 -18.30
C PRO A 592 20.56 -15.97 -18.31
N ILE A 593 20.88 -15.23 -19.37
CA ILE A 593 22.12 -14.46 -19.53
C ILE A 593 21.79 -13.01 -19.19
N TYR A 594 22.60 -12.39 -18.34
CA TYR A 594 22.41 -10.99 -17.99
C TYR A 594 23.52 -10.14 -18.59
N LEU A 595 23.14 -9.12 -19.35
CA LEU A 595 24.02 -8.05 -19.80
C LEU A 595 23.79 -6.83 -18.90
N ILE A 596 24.81 -6.36 -18.22
CA ILE A 596 24.72 -5.21 -17.30
C ILE A 596 25.65 -4.12 -17.83
N GLU A 597 25.09 -3.06 -18.39
CA GLU A 597 25.84 -2.04 -19.10
C GLU A 597 25.70 -0.67 -18.44
N ASN A 598 26.82 0.04 -18.30
CA ASN A 598 26.81 1.46 -18.01
C ASN A 598 26.74 2.22 -19.34
N ALA A 599 25.87 3.20 -19.47
CA ALA A 599 25.73 3.96 -20.72
C ALA A 599 27.03 4.66 -21.18
N LYS A 600 27.97 4.92 -20.27
CA LYS A 600 29.28 5.50 -20.60
C LYS A 600 30.27 4.49 -21.18
N GLU A 601 30.11 3.22 -20.83
CA GLU A 601 31.06 2.14 -21.13
C GLU A 601 30.25 0.90 -21.54
N PRO A 602 29.82 0.80 -22.82
CA PRO A 602 29.10 -0.37 -23.31
C PRO A 602 29.97 -1.62 -23.18
N SER A 603 29.34 -2.73 -22.83
CA SER A 603 30.05 -3.97 -22.50
C SER A 603 30.60 -4.67 -23.75
N SER A 604 31.80 -5.26 -23.66
CA SER A 604 32.31 -6.15 -24.71
C SER A 604 31.46 -7.42 -24.86
N SER A 605 30.77 -7.83 -23.79
CA SER A 605 29.83 -8.96 -23.81
C SER A 605 28.70 -8.83 -24.80
N ARG A 606 28.25 -7.61 -25.07
CA ARG A 606 27.15 -7.35 -26.00
C ARG A 606 27.53 -7.74 -27.42
N GLN A 607 28.74 -7.39 -27.84
CA GLN A 607 29.23 -7.77 -29.16
C GLN A 607 29.23 -9.29 -29.34
N ALA A 608 29.70 -10.04 -28.34
CA ALA A 608 29.71 -11.51 -28.40
C ALA A 608 28.29 -12.11 -28.45
N VAL A 609 27.31 -11.47 -27.80
CA VAL A 609 25.90 -11.89 -27.87
C VAL A 609 25.30 -11.55 -29.22
N ASP A 610 25.57 -10.37 -29.76
CA ASP A 610 25.11 -9.97 -31.09
C ASP A 610 25.70 -10.88 -32.17
N GLU A 611 26.98 -11.27 -32.05
CA GLU A 611 27.63 -12.25 -32.93
C GLU A 611 26.96 -13.64 -32.84
N GLU A 612 26.63 -14.14 -31.65
CA GLU A 612 25.89 -15.41 -31.48
C GLU A 612 24.50 -15.34 -32.10
N LEU A 613 23.77 -14.25 -31.90
CA LEU A 613 22.44 -14.07 -32.48
C LEU A 613 22.48 -13.85 -33.99
N GLN A 614 23.56 -13.28 -34.51
CA GLN A 614 23.81 -13.16 -35.93
C GLN A 614 24.12 -14.52 -36.57
N ASN A 615 24.94 -15.33 -35.90
CA ASN A 615 25.33 -16.65 -36.38
C ASN A 615 24.21 -17.69 -36.20
N ASN A 616 23.40 -17.56 -35.14
CA ASN A 616 22.28 -18.44 -34.84
C ASN A 616 21.02 -17.68 -34.36
N PRO A 617 20.30 -16.99 -35.28
CA PRO A 617 19.10 -16.22 -34.93
C PRO A 617 17.97 -17.08 -34.36
N SER A 618 18.01 -18.39 -34.62
CA SER A 618 17.04 -19.36 -34.12
C SER A 618 17.22 -19.65 -32.63
N ASN A 619 18.40 -19.36 -32.08
CA ASN A 619 18.74 -19.54 -30.67
C ASN A 619 18.08 -18.48 -29.76
N HIS A 620 17.64 -17.34 -30.31
CA HIS A 620 16.91 -16.31 -29.58
C HIS A 620 15.50 -16.80 -29.17
N LEU A 621 15.18 -16.75 -27.86
CA LEU A 621 13.82 -16.99 -27.38
C LEU A 621 13.09 -15.69 -27.03
N PHE A 622 13.65 -14.88 -26.14
CA PHE A 622 13.15 -13.55 -25.78
C PHE A 622 14.21 -12.82 -24.95
N HIS A 623 14.02 -11.52 -24.76
CA HIS A 623 14.78 -10.75 -23.78
C HIS A 623 13.91 -9.68 -23.10
N ASP A 624 14.34 -9.28 -21.90
CA ASP A 624 13.76 -8.20 -21.10
C ASP A 624 14.87 -7.21 -20.75
N THR A 625 14.70 -5.94 -21.11
CA THR A 625 15.70 -4.89 -20.89
C THR A 625 15.17 -3.86 -19.91
N HIS A 626 15.89 -3.64 -18.82
CA HIS A 626 15.58 -2.63 -17.80
C HIS A 626 16.63 -1.52 -17.82
N SER A 627 16.24 -0.27 -18.00
CA SER A 627 17.15 0.87 -17.88
C SER A 627 16.80 1.70 -16.65
N VAL A 628 17.80 2.08 -15.85
CA VAL A 628 17.62 2.70 -14.53
C VAL A 628 18.71 3.74 -14.26
N MET A 629 18.35 4.83 -13.57
CA MET A 629 19.33 5.86 -13.15
C MET A 629 19.83 5.60 -11.72
N VAL A 630 21.14 5.40 -11.55
CA VAL A 630 21.79 5.16 -10.25
C VAL A 630 23.00 6.08 -10.09
N GLY A 631 23.01 6.90 -9.04
CA GLY A 631 24.13 7.83 -8.81
C GLY A 631 24.36 8.86 -9.94
N GLY A 632 23.35 9.15 -10.76
CA GLY A 632 23.49 10.03 -11.93
C GLY A 632 23.97 9.32 -13.20
N GLU A 633 24.21 8.01 -13.15
CA GLU A 633 24.60 7.19 -14.29
C GLU A 633 23.43 6.33 -14.76
N SER A 634 23.33 6.12 -16.07
CA SER A 634 22.32 5.26 -16.68
C SER A 634 22.86 3.84 -16.77
N TRP A 635 22.15 2.90 -16.17
CA TRP A 635 22.46 1.48 -16.21
C TRP A 635 21.39 0.75 -16.99
N THR A 636 21.78 -0.19 -17.83
CA THR A 636 20.87 -1.06 -18.60
C THR A 636 21.16 -2.52 -18.25
N VAL A 637 20.11 -3.25 -17.89
CA VAL A 637 20.16 -4.67 -17.56
C VAL A 637 19.31 -5.43 -18.56
N THR A 638 19.91 -6.26 -19.40
CA THR A 638 19.19 -7.11 -20.35
C THR A 638 19.25 -8.57 -19.91
N GLU A 639 18.11 -9.16 -19.57
CA GLU A 639 17.91 -10.59 -19.34
C GLU A 639 17.60 -11.26 -20.69
N LEU A 640 18.55 -11.99 -21.23
CA LEU A 640 18.44 -12.73 -22.49
C LEU A 640 18.23 -14.22 -22.20
N THR A 641 17.24 -14.84 -22.85
CA THR A 641 17.04 -16.29 -22.80
C THR A 641 17.34 -16.89 -24.18
N LEU A 642 18.21 -17.90 -24.20
CA LEU A 642 18.57 -18.65 -25.41
C LEU A 642 18.01 -20.07 -25.35
N LYS A 643 17.82 -20.68 -26.53
CA LYS A 643 17.38 -22.09 -26.63
C LYS A 643 18.48 -23.02 -26.14
N GLU A 644 19.69 -22.83 -26.64
CA GLU A 644 20.84 -23.68 -26.38
C GLU A 644 22.05 -22.81 -26.06
N ALA A 645 22.77 -23.20 -25.01
CA ALA A 645 24.03 -22.57 -24.65
C ALA A 645 25.09 -23.68 -24.53
N LYS A 646 26.21 -23.52 -25.23
CA LYS A 646 27.33 -24.47 -25.15
C LYS A 646 27.89 -24.46 -23.73
N LEU A 647 27.82 -25.59 -23.03
CA LEU A 647 28.46 -25.82 -21.75
C LEU A 647 29.86 -26.40 -21.97
N LEU A 648 30.88 -25.77 -21.41
CA LEU A 648 32.25 -26.27 -21.38
C LEU A 648 32.49 -26.97 -20.05
N GLU A 649 33.10 -28.15 -20.11
CA GLU A 649 33.67 -28.82 -18.95
C GLU A 649 35.11 -28.32 -18.77
N GLY A 650 35.31 -27.41 -17.81
CA GLY A 650 36.59 -26.78 -17.49
C GLY A 650 36.52 -26.15 -16.10
N SER A 651 37.67 -25.83 -15.48
CA SER A 651 37.68 -25.14 -14.17
C SER A 651 38.53 -23.86 -14.12
N SER A 652 39.37 -23.57 -15.11
CA SER A 652 40.33 -22.46 -15.01
C SER A 652 39.66 -21.09 -15.06
N ASN A 653 38.77 -20.84 -16.04
CA ASN A 653 38.13 -19.52 -16.19
C ASN A 653 37.16 -19.26 -15.05
N LEU A 654 36.46 -20.31 -14.59
CA LEU A 654 35.51 -20.19 -13.50
C LEU A 654 36.21 -19.85 -12.18
N GLN A 655 37.37 -20.44 -11.89
CA GLN A 655 38.14 -20.08 -10.68
C GLN A 655 38.62 -18.63 -10.72
N GLU A 656 39.08 -18.13 -11.87
CA GLU A 656 39.44 -16.73 -12.03
C GLU A 656 38.24 -15.80 -11.87
N ALA A 657 37.08 -16.15 -12.43
CA ALA A 657 35.84 -15.38 -12.25
C ALA A 657 35.36 -15.36 -10.80
N ARG A 658 35.41 -16.51 -10.09
CA ARG A 658 35.13 -16.58 -8.65
C ARG A 658 36.03 -15.64 -7.85
N LYS A 659 37.34 -15.67 -8.12
CA LYS A 659 38.31 -14.78 -7.47
C LYS A 659 38.04 -13.30 -7.77
N ARG A 660 37.71 -12.95 -9.02
CA ARG A 660 37.33 -11.57 -9.43
C ARG A 660 36.06 -11.05 -8.76
N GLU A 661 35.14 -11.93 -8.41
CA GLU A 661 33.89 -11.59 -7.72
C GLU A 661 33.97 -11.72 -6.20
N GLY A 662 35.13 -12.09 -5.64
CA GLY A 662 35.32 -12.28 -4.20
C GLY A 662 34.68 -13.55 -3.64
N VAL A 663 34.32 -14.51 -4.49
CA VAL A 663 33.75 -15.81 -4.09
C VAL A 663 34.88 -16.82 -3.88
N LEU A 664 35.68 -16.61 -2.82
CA LEU A 664 36.89 -17.40 -2.56
C LEU A 664 36.60 -18.85 -2.21
N ASP A 665 35.54 -19.10 -1.43
CA ASP A 665 35.11 -20.43 -1.02
C ASP A 665 33.61 -20.64 -1.29
N CYS A 666 33.19 -21.91 -1.29
CA CYS A 666 31.79 -22.29 -1.35
C CYS A 666 31.00 -21.61 -0.20
N GLY A 667 29.83 -21.07 -0.50
CA GLY A 667 28.99 -20.32 0.46
C GLY A 667 29.47 -18.94 0.91
N LEU A 668 30.70 -18.49 0.62
CA LEU A 668 31.12 -17.11 0.96
C LEU A 668 30.55 -16.09 -0.04
N GLY A 669 29.99 -14.97 0.44
CA GLY A 669 29.38 -13.93 -0.40
C GLY A 669 30.40 -13.10 -1.22
N PRO A 670 29.96 -12.44 -2.32
CA PRO A 670 30.82 -11.56 -3.09
C PRO A 670 31.16 -10.26 -2.34
N THR A 671 32.18 -9.54 -2.81
CA THR A 671 32.50 -8.19 -2.30
C THR A 671 31.53 -7.16 -2.89
N LEU A 672 30.55 -6.73 -2.10
CA LEU A 672 29.48 -5.86 -2.58
C LEU A 672 29.86 -4.37 -2.71
N ASN A 673 30.96 -3.94 -2.09
CA ASN A 673 31.36 -2.53 -2.01
C ASN A 673 32.42 -2.12 -3.05
N ASP A 674 32.68 -2.96 -4.06
CA ASP A 674 33.69 -2.70 -5.09
C ASP A 674 33.20 -1.78 -6.23
N GLY A 675 31.95 -1.34 -6.17
CA GLY A 675 31.33 -0.46 -7.15
C GLY A 675 30.88 -1.14 -8.44
N LYS A 676 31.09 -2.45 -8.60
CA LYS A 676 30.55 -3.21 -9.73
C LYS A 676 29.04 -3.34 -9.61
N ALA A 677 28.35 -3.25 -10.75
CA ALA A 677 26.93 -3.47 -10.83
C ALA A 677 26.61 -4.98 -10.81
N ARG A 678 25.66 -5.39 -9.97
CA ARG A 678 25.24 -6.80 -9.83
C ARG A 678 23.74 -6.89 -9.76
N ILE A 679 23.17 -7.95 -10.33
CA ILE A 679 21.80 -8.34 -10.02
C ILE A 679 21.87 -9.21 -8.77
N VAL A 680 21.24 -8.77 -7.70
CA VAL A 680 21.19 -9.47 -6.42
C VAL A 680 19.74 -9.67 -6.00
N PHE A 681 19.50 -10.61 -5.09
CA PHE A 681 18.23 -10.73 -4.40
C PHE A 681 18.36 -10.09 -3.03
N ALA A 682 17.39 -9.26 -2.64
CA ALA A 682 17.42 -8.54 -1.38
C ALA A 682 16.08 -8.66 -0.65
N VAL A 683 16.13 -8.82 0.67
CA VAL A 683 14.95 -8.65 1.53
C VAL A 683 15.08 -7.31 2.24
N SER A 684 14.19 -6.37 1.91
CA SER A 684 14.29 -4.99 2.40
C SER A 684 12.92 -4.36 2.62
N ARG A 685 12.85 -3.26 3.38
CA ARG A 685 11.64 -2.45 3.52
C ARG A 685 11.43 -1.58 2.29
N LYS A 686 10.18 -1.19 2.04
CA LYS A 686 9.81 -0.34 0.90
C LYS A 686 10.63 0.96 0.85
N ASP A 687 10.93 1.56 2.00
CA ASP A 687 11.64 2.83 2.11
C ASP A 687 13.17 2.71 2.01
N GLN A 688 13.71 1.49 1.84
CA GLN A 688 15.14 1.26 1.63
C GLN A 688 15.51 1.13 0.15
N PHE A 689 14.53 0.91 -0.75
CA PHE A 689 14.77 0.91 -2.19
C PHE A 689 14.85 2.32 -2.76
N GLN A 690 15.65 2.56 -3.81
CA GLN A 690 15.78 3.89 -4.41
C GLN A 690 14.46 4.42 -5.00
N TYR A 691 13.61 3.52 -5.52
CA TYR A 691 12.23 3.82 -5.91
C TYR A 691 11.37 2.56 -5.78
N PHE A 692 10.10 2.72 -5.40
CA PHE A 692 9.14 1.62 -5.31
C PHE A 692 7.74 2.07 -5.75
N THR A 693 7.02 1.19 -6.43
CA THR A 693 5.68 1.51 -6.97
C THR A 693 4.66 1.75 -5.84
N ARG A 694 3.76 2.74 -6.02
CA ARG A 694 2.89 3.28 -4.95
C ARG A 694 1.87 2.26 -4.42
N ARG A 695 1.53 1.20 -5.18
CA ARG A 695 0.43 0.24 -4.92
C ARG A 695 0.52 -0.60 -3.64
N TYR A 696 1.51 -0.38 -2.79
CA TYR A 696 1.69 -1.13 -1.54
C TYR A 696 1.59 -0.20 -0.34
N ASN A 697 0.48 -0.30 0.40
CA ASN A 697 0.14 0.60 1.50
C ASN A 697 0.86 0.27 2.81
N ASP A 698 1.35 -0.96 2.98
CA ASP A 698 2.06 -1.34 4.19
C ASP A 698 3.56 -1.01 4.08
N LYS A 699 3.98 0.00 4.83
CA LYS A 699 5.39 0.47 4.90
C LYS A 699 6.28 -0.48 5.70
N ASN A 700 5.69 -1.35 6.53
CA ASN A 700 6.42 -2.23 7.44
C ASN A 700 6.62 -3.63 6.89
N THR A 701 5.97 -4.01 5.79
CA THR A 701 6.21 -5.32 5.18
C THR A 701 7.60 -5.39 4.56
N LEU A 702 8.40 -6.36 4.99
CA LEU A 702 9.61 -6.76 4.29
C LEU A 702 9.24 -7.36 2.92
N ARG A 703 10.07 -7.11 1.92
CA ARG A 703 9.87 -7.64 0.57
C ARG A 703 11.14 -8.27 0.04
N GLY A 704 11.02 -9.50 -0.45
CA GLY A 704 12.04 -10.15 -1.26
C GLY A 704 11.92 -9.65 -2.68
N VAL A 705 12.97 -9.00 -3.19
CA VAL A 705 12.97 -8.37 -4.52
C VAL A 705 14.32 -8.59 -5.21
N ARG A 706 14.28 -8.88 -6.50
CA ARG A 706 15.46 -8.86 -7.37
C ARG A 706 15.85 -7.41 -7.66
N CYS A 707 17.09 -7.04 -7.42
CA CYS A 707 17.58 -5.66 -7.50
C CYS A 707 18.85 -5.58 -8.34
N LEU A 708 19.02 -4.48 -9.07
CA LEU A 708 20.33 -4.02 -9.50
C LEU A 708 20.98 -3.32 -8.32
N GLN A 709 22.09 -3.86 -7.85
CA GLN A 709 22.95 -3.24 -6.87
C GLN A 709 24.10 -2.53 -7.58
N VAL A 710 24.28 -1.24 -7.28
CA VAL A 710 25.45 -0.46 -7.67
C VAL A 710 25.96 0.24 -6.42
N ARG A 711 27.14 -0.15 -5.91
CA ARG A 711 27.62 0.26 -4.58
C ARG A 711 26.56 -0.08 -3.50
N ASP A 712 26.18 0.91 -2.70
CA ASP A 712 25.17 0.77 -1.64
C ASP A 712 23.72 0.98 -2.14
N SER A 713 23.53 1.25 -3.44
CA SER A 713 22.19 1.54 -3.99
C SER A 713 21.53 0.26 -4.49
N PHE A 714 20.33 -0.03 -3.98
CA PHE A 714 19.48 -1.13 -4.43
C PHE A 714 18.30 -0.62 -5.23
N VAL A 715 18.28 -1.04 -6.49
CA VAL A 715 17.27 -0.65 -7.47
C VAL A 715 16.42 -1.85 -7.86
N PRO A 716 15.15 -1.92 -7.45
CA PRO A 716 14.27 -3.02 -7.81
C PRO A 716 14.18 -3.21 -9.32
N LEU A 717 14.58 -4.39 -9.81
CA LEU A 717 14.32 -4.85 -11.16
C LEU A 717 12.94 -5.51 -11.17
N GLN A 718 11.91 -4.69 -10.98
CA GLN A 718 10.54 -5.17 -11.00
C GLN A 718 10.15 -5.47 -12.44
N TYR A 719 9.66 -6.67 -12.71
CA TYR A 719 9.01 -6.97 -13.98
C TYR A 719 7.79 -6.05 -14.12
N THR A 720 7.86 -5.12 -15.05
CA THR A 720 6.72 -4.25 -15.38
C THR A 720 5.63 -5.05 -16.06
N PHE A 721 6.02 -6.18 -16.66
CA PHE A 721 5.15 -7.17 -17.26
C PHE A 721 5.30 -8.53 -16.56
N SER A 722 4.27 -8.95 -15.82
CA SER A 722 4.12 -10.34 -15.42
C SER A 722 3.38 -11.05 -16.55
N ASN A 723 4.11 -11.65 -17.49
CA ASN A 723 3.49 -12.44 -18.54
C ASN A 723 3.42 -13.90 -18.07
N PRO A 724 2.24 -14.49 -17.84
CA PRO A 724 2.12 -15.88 -17.39
C PRO A 724 2.73 -16.90 -18.36
N LEU A 725 2.89 -16.56 -19.64
CA LEU A 725 3.63 -17.38 -20.61
C LEU A 725 5.14 -17.26 -20.38
N LEU A 726 5.68 -16.08 -20.13
CA LEU A 726 7.09 -15.90 -19.74
C LEU A 726 7.36 -16.48 -18.36
N ASP A 727 6.45 -16.33 -17.40
CA ASP A 727 6.53 -16.99 -16.11
C ASP A 727 6.44 -18.50 -16.28
N LYS A 728 5.65 -19.02 -17.24
CA LYS A 728 5.73 -20.43 -17.64
C LYS A 728 7.09 -20.79 -18.21
N TYR A 729 7.65 -20.06 -19.17
CA TYR A 729 8.99 -20.36 -19.69
C TYR A 729 10.08 -20.29 -18.59
N ARG A 730 9.97 -19.31 -17.69
CA ARG A 730 10.87 -19.11 -16.54
C ARG A 730 10.67 -20.16 -15.43
N THR A 731 9.45 -20.69 -15.25
CA THR A 731 9.15 -21.80 -14.31
C THR A 731 9.30 -23.19 -14.95
N LEU A 732 9.31 -23.25 -16.28
CA LEU A 732 9.68 -24.41 -17.11
C LEU A 732 11.19 -24.57 -17.20
N ASN A 733 11.97 -23.67 -16.59
CA ASN A 733 13.34 -23.98 -16.25
C ASN A 733 13.34 -25.24 -15.33
N PRO A 734 14.21 -26.22 -15.56
CA PRO A 734 13.91 -27.65 -15.33
C PRO A 734 13.77 -28.11 -13.87
N SER A 735 13.77 -27.22 -12.87
CA SER A 735 13.75 -27.56 -11.43
C SER A 735 12.38 -27.51 -10.76
N THR A 736 11.28 -27.55 -11.53
CA THR A 736 9.97 -28.00 -10.99
C THR A 736 9.53 -29.34 -11.59
N LEU A 737 10.29 -29.86 -12.56
CA LEU A 737 10.25 -31.27 -12.89
C LEU A 737 11.10 -31.96 -11.82
N SER A 738 10.46 -32.71 -10.93
CA SER A 738 11.14 -33.79 -10.22
C SER A 738 11.72 -34.71 -11.29
N SER A 739 12.98 -34.51 -11.68
CA SER A 739 13.71 -35.56 -12.36
C SER A 739 13.90 -36.66 -11.32
N THR A 740 13.01 -37.64 -11.30
CA THR A 740 13.44 -38.98 -10.91
C THR A 740 14.59 -39.28 -11.84
N GLU A 741 15.83 -39.25 -11.35
CA GLU A 741 16.93 -39.90 -12.05
C GLU A 741 16.41 -41.29 -12.38
N GLU A 742 16.25 -41.58 -13.68
CA GLU A 742 15.74 -42.86 -14.15
C GLU A 742 16.70 -43.94 -13.66
N GLN A 743 16.40 -44.53 -12.50
CA GLN A 743 16.87 -45.86 -12.22
C GLN A 743 16.26 -46.73 -13.31
N LEU A 744 17.13 -47.25 -14.19
CA LEU A 744 16.84 -48.06 -15.37
C LEU A 744 16.04 -49.36 -15.11
N ASN A 745 15.48 -49.55 -13.92
CA ASN A 745 14.79 -50.76 -13.49
C ASN A 745 13.37 -50.44 -12.99
N GLU A 746 12.39 -50.91 -13.75
CA GLU A 746 10.96 -51.09 -13.43
C GLU A 746 10.18 -49.86 -12.90
N GLU A 747 8.90 -49.75 -13.27
CA GLU A 747 8.00 -48.63 -12.99
C GLU A 747 8.00 -48.22 -11.51
N VAL A 748 8.82 -47.23 -11.12
CA VAL A 748 8.80 -46.66 -9.77
C VAL A 748 7.48 -45.90 -9.61
N PRO A 749 6.60 -46.35 -8.71
CA PRO A 749 5.22 -45.86 -8.66
C PRO A 749 5.07 -44.58 -7.82
N LEU A 750 6.15 -44.16 -7.18
CA LEU A 750 6.20 -43.01 -6.28
C LEU A 750 7.13 -41.94 -6.85
N ARG A 751 6.73 -40.68 -6.67
CA ARG A 751 7.50 -39.50 -7.07
C ARG A 751 7.59 -38.54 -5.89
N LEU A 752 8.79 -38.06 -5.59
CA LEU A 752 8.98 -36.99 -4.61
C LEU A 752 8.90 -35.63 -5.33
N GLU A 753 8.00 -34.77 -4.88
CA GLU A 753 7.83 -33.42 -5.38
C GLU A 753 8.13 -32.40 -4.29
N SER A 754 8.77 -31.29 -4.69
CA SER A 754 8.98 -30.13 -3.84
C SER A 754 8.19 -28.93 -4.38
N TYR A 755 7.61 -28.16 -3.47
CA TYR A 755 6.85 -26.96 -3.78
C TYR A 755 7.42 -25.79 -2.97
N TYR A 756 7.69 -24.68 -3.64
CA TYR A 756 8.09 -23.45 -2.96
C TYR A 756 6.92 -22.87 -2.15
N LYS A 757 7.18 -22.56 -0.89
CA LYS A 757 6.28 -21.86 0.02
C LYS A 757 6.85 -20.47 0.29
N ALA A 758 6.10 -19.43 -0.03
CA ALA A 758 6.55 -18.06 0.26
C ALA A 758 6.75 -17.90 1.78
N PRO A 759 7.91 -17.38 2.24
CA PRO A 759 8.16 -17.14 3.66
C PRO A 759 7.11 -16.21 4.28
N LEU A 760 6.74 -16.45 5.54
CA LEU A 760 5.77 -15.60 6.25
C LEU A 760 6.32 -14.21 6.62
N LEU A 761 7.64 -14.09 6.73
CA LEU A 761 8.32 -12.86 7.18
C LEU A 761 8.34 -11.75 6.12
N PHE A 762 8.23 -12.09 4.83
CA PHE A 762 8.29 -11.12 3.75
C PHE A 762 7.47 -11.56 2.54
N SER A 763 6.90 -10.61 1.81
CA SER A 763 6.25 -10.91 0.54
C SER A 763 7.29 -11.10 -0.55
N VAL A 764 7.20 -12.20 -1.31
CA VAL A 764 8.01 -12.44 -2.51
C VAL A 764 7.15 -12.18 -3.75
N LEU A 765 7.75 -11.56 -4.76
CA LEU A 765 7.12 -11.39 -6.06
C LEU A 765 7.37 -12.67 -6.89
N PRO A 766 6.33 -13.43 -7.29
CA PRO A 766 6.50 -14.52 -8.24
C PRO A 766 7.11 -14.01 -9.56
N PRO A 767 7.89 -14.84 -10.30
CA PRO A 767 8.17 -16.26 -10.05
C PRO A 767 9.35 -16.54 -9.11
N SER A 768 9.97 -15.52 -8.51
CA SER A 768 11.19 -15.68 -7.72
C SER A 768 10.99 -16.58 -6.49
N ARG A 769 12.00 -17.42 -6.19
CA ARG A 769 11.98 -18.35 -5.05
C ARG A 769 12.92 -17.85 -3.97
N ILE A 770 12.66 -16.62 -3.52
CA ILE A 770 13.57 -15.90 -2.63
C ILE A 770 13.52 -16.49 -1.22
N ILE A 771 14.68 -16.82 -0.68
CA ILE A 771 14.86 -17.27 0.71
C ILE A 771 15.90 -16.40 1.41
N THR A 772 15.97 -16.53 2.73
CA THR A 772 17.01 -15.89 3.54
C THR A 772 17.90 -16.98 4.13
N PRO A 773 19.22 -16.75 4.24
CA PRO A 773 20.14 -17.71 4.85
C PRO A 773 19.72 -18.03 6.29
N GLY A 774 19.97 -19.25 6.76
CA GLY A 774 19.62 -19.66 8.13
C GLY A 774 18.14 -20.00 8.38
N LYS A 775 17.27 -19.98 7.36
CA LYS A 775 15.86 -20.41 7.52
C LYS A 775 15.71 -21.91 7.41
N ARG A 776 14.73 -22.51 8.09
CA ARG A 776 14.48 -23.95 7.97
C ARG A 776 13.89 -24.27 6.60
N VAL A 777 14.30 -25.38 6.01
CA VAL A 777 13.78 -25.88 4.72
C VAL A 777 12.24 -25.96 4.72
N PRO A 778 11.55 -26.47 5.77
CA PRO A 778 10.09 -26.47 5.81
C PRO A 778 9.42 -25.10 5.83
N ASP A 779 10.15 -24.03 6.16
CA ASP A 779 9.62 -22.67 6.19
C ASP A 779 9.44 -22.13 4.75
N PHE A 780 10.15 -22.69 3.76
CA PHE A 780 10.08 -22.27 2.36
C PHE A 780 9.91 -23.39 1.32
N MET A 781 9.96 -24.66 1.73
CA MET A 781 9.79 -25.83 0.87
C MET A 781 8.77 -26.79 1.48
N GLU A 782 7.81 -27.24 0.68
CA GLU A 782 6.85 -28.27 1.02
C GLU A 782 7.13 -29.55 0.22
N LEU A 783 7.29 -30.68 0.92
CA LEU A 783 7.55 -31.98 0.29
C LEU A 783 6.28 -32.82 0.19
N ARG A 784 6.04 -33.37 -1.00
CA ARG A 784 4.91 -34.26 -1.29
C ARG A 784 5.38 -35.55 -1.93
N LEU A 785 4.83 -36.66 -1.46
CA LEU A 785 4.98 -37.96 -2.09
C LEU A 785 3.76 -38.21 -2.97
N CYS A 786 3.99 -38.34 -4.27
CA CYS A 786 2.95 -38.46 -5.30
C CYS A 786 2.95 -39.86 -5.90
N GLN A 787 1.76 -40.39 -6.15
CA GLN A 787 1.53 -41.72 -6.74
C GLN A 787 0.65 -41.54 -7.99
N ASN A 788 1.16 -41.93 -9.17
CA ASN A 788 0.57 -41.58 -10.47
C ASN A 788 -0.60 -42.49 -10.91
N ASP A 789 -0.80 -43.64 -10.29
CA ASP A 789 -1.84 -44.59 -10.67
C ASP A 789 -2.60 -45.15 -9.46
N GLY A 790 -3.84 -45.59 -9.67
CA GLY A 790 -4.66 -46.20 -8.61
C GLY A 790 -4.24 -47.62 -8.22
N SER A 791 -3.21 -48.19 -8.85
CA SER A 791 -2.89 -49.61 -8.78
C SER A 791 -2.16 -50.02 -7.48
N LEU A 792 -1.51 -49.10 -6.75
CA LEU A 792 -0.79 -49.42 -5.51
C LEU A 792 -1.64 -49.42 -4.24
N CYS A 793 -2.88 -49.91 -4.31
CA CYS A 793 -3.69 -50.05 -3.09
C CYS A 793 -2.97 -50.90 -2.01
N GLU A 794 -2.09 -51.82 -2.39
CA GLU A 794 -1.36 -52.68 -1.45
C GLU A 794 -0.12 -52.04 -0.81
N TYR A 795 0.67 -51.25 -1.55
CA TYR A 795 1.93 -50.69 -1.03
C TYR A 795 1.74 -49.55 -0.02
N ARG A 796 0.53 -48.97 0.04
CA ARG A 796 0.20 -47.89 1.01
C ARG A 796 0.28 -48.36 2.46
N LYS A 797 0.14 -49.68 2.68
CA LYS A 797 0.30 -50.28 4.01
C LYS A 797 1.79 -50.50 4.29
N GLY A 798 2.43 -49.50 4.90
CA GLY A 798 3.79 -49.65 5.42
C GLY A 798 4.91 -49.06 4.57
N LEU A 799 4.69 -47.88 3.96
CA LEU A 799 5.78 -47.06 3.43
C LEU A 799 6.60 -46.50 4.61
N LEU A 800 7.79 -47.03 4.81
CA LEU A 800 8.74 -46.57 5.81
C LEU A 800 9.77 -45.68 5.13
N VAL A 801 9.76 -44.38 5.41
CA VAL A 801 10.86 -43.50 5.02
C VAL A 801 11.99 -43.74 6.01
N SER A 802 13.12 -44.26 5.52
CA SER A 802 14.26 -44.65 6.37
C SER A 802 15.34 -43.57 6.44
N LYS A 803 15.45 -42.75 5.40
CA LYS A 803 16.46 -41.70 5.28
C LYS A 803 15.93 -40.51 4.50
N ILE A 804 16.15 -39.31 5.04
CA ILE A 804 16.03 -38.06 4.29
C ILE A 804 17.38 -37.34 4.35
N LYS A 805 17.93 -37.03 3.18
CA LYS A 805 19.17 -36.29 3.01
C LYS A 805 18.87 -34.98 2.29
N VAL A 806 19.41 -33.88 2.80
CA VAL A 806 19.27 -32.54 2.22
C VAL A 806 20.64 -32.05 1.81
N VAL A 807 20.78 -31.84 0.52
CA VAL A 807 21.98 -31.31 -0.12
C VAL A 807 21.67 -29.91 -0.62
N VAL A 808 22.47 -28.94 -0.20
CA VAL A 808 22.45 -27.59 -0.78
C VAL A 808 23.56 -27.53 -1.80
N GLU A 809 23.20 -27.37 -3.06
CA GLU A 809 24.13 -27.26 -4.17
C GLU A 809 24.35 -25.78 -4.49
N GLU A 810 25.61 -25.34 -4.50
CA GLU A 810 26.01 -24.07 -5.08
C GLU A 810 26.29 -24.27 -6.57
N HIS A 811 25.57 -23.53 -7.42
CA HIS A 811 25.74 -23.53 -8.86
C HIS A 811 26.45 -22.25 -9.27
N THR A 812 27.66 -22.37 -9.80
CA THR A 812 28.39 -21.24 -10.37
C THR A 812 28.56 -21.41 -11.87
N LEU A 813 28.38 -20.31 -12.59
CA LEU A 813 28.44 -20.26 -14.05
C LEU A 813 29.31 -19.07 -14.45
N CYS A 814 30.32 -19.30 -15.28
CA CYS A 814 31.15 -18.25 -15.88
C CYS A 814 30.92 -18.23 -17.39
N LYS A 815 30.72 -17.03 -17.95
CA LYS A 815 30.75 -16.81 -19.39
C LYS A 815 32.19 -16.87 -19.87
N VAL A 816 32.45 -17.65 -20.92
CA VAL A 816 33.75 -17.79 -21.56
C VAL A 816 33.61 -17.38 -23.01
N GLN A 817 34.36 -16.38 -23.44
CA GLN A 817 34.41 -15.99 -24.85
C GLN A 817 35.30 -16.98 -25.60
N SER A 818 34.78 -17.53 -26.70
CA SER A 818 35.52 -18.43 -27.60
C SER A 818 35.53 -17.85 -29.02
N LYS A 819 36.32 -18.44 -29.91
CA LYS A 819 36.32 -18.04 -31.33
C LYS A 819 35.00 -18.34 -32.04
N GLU A 820 34.18 -19.24 -31.49
CA GLU A 820 32.90 -19.68 -32.06
C GLU A 820 31.68 -18.98 -31.44
N GLY A 821 31.88 -17.93 -30.65
CA GLY A 821 30.82 -17.26 -29.87
C GLY A 821 31.15 -17.30 -28.37
N PHE A 822 30.15 -17.45 -27.51
CA PHE A 822 30.39 -17.66 -26.08
C PHE A 822 29.91 -19.03 -25.63
N SER A 823 30.52 -19.51 -24.56
CA SER A 823 30.16 -20.75 -23.90
C SER A 823 30.14 -20.53 -22.40
N PHE A 824 29.60 -21.48 -21.64
CA PHE A 824 29.53 -21.38 -20.19
C PHE A 824 30.30 -22.49 -19.52
N GLU A 825 31.15 -22.11 -18.59
CA GLU A 825 31.80 -23.04 -17.68
C GLU A 825 30.95 -23.14 -16.41
N ARG A 826 30.50 -24.34 -16.06
CA ARG A 826 29.62 -24.59 -14.91
C ARG A 826 30.34 -25.44 -13.87
N LYS A 827 30.22 -25.07 -12.60
CA LYS A 827 30.58 -25.94 -11.47
C LYS A 827 29.41 -26.03 -10.50
N VAL A 828 29.17 -27.24 -10.03
CA VAL A 828 28.23 -27.54 -8.97
C VAL A 828 29.03 -28.04 -7.78
N GLU A 829 28.90 -27.40 -6.63
CA GLU A 829 29.54 -27.80 -5.38
C GLU A 829 28.48 -28.11 -4.34
N ASP A 830 28.59 -29.25 -3.67
CA ASP A 830 27.71 -29.60 -2.55
C ASP A 830 28.21 -28.86 -1.30
N PHE A 831 27.41 -27.93 -0.79
CA PHE A 831 27.78 -27.05 0.32
C PHE A 831 27.61 -27.72 1.69
N THR A 832 26.53 -28.46 1.88
CA THR A 832 26.22 -29.17 3.13
C THR A 832 25.52 -30.47 2.80
N ASP A 833 25.99 -31.56 3.41
CA ASP A 833 25.29 -32.83 3.45
C ASP A 833 24.70 -33.02 4.85
N HIS A 834 23.43 -32.65 5.03
CA HIS A 834 22.72 -32.94 6.25
C HIS A 834 21.85 -34.18 6.05
N GLU A 835 22.22 -35.25 6.73
CA GLU A 835 21.49 -36.50 6.72
C GLU A 835 20.70 -36.67 8.02
N LEU A 836 19.41 -36.92 7.89
CA LEU A 836 18.56 -37.35 9.00
C LEU A 836 18.19 -38.82 8.81
N LEU A 837 18.80 -39.67 9.63
CA LEU A 837 18.42 -41.07 9.80
C LEU A 837 17.26 -41.15 10.78
N LYS A 838 16.05 -40.83 10.30
CA LYS A 838 14.81 -40.97 11.08
C LYS A 838 13.82 -41.82 10.33
N ASN A 839 13.54 -42.99 10.89
CA ASN A 839 12.51 -43.88 10.41
C ASN A 839 11.13 -43.29 10.74
N PHE A 840 10.28 -43.07 9.73
CA PHE A 840 8.87 -42.75 9.94
C PHE A 840 7.99 -43.38 8.88
N THR A 841 6.75 -43.73 9.26
CA THR A 841 5.79 -44.35 8.36
C THR A 841 4.88 -43.30 7.76
N VAL A 842 4.73 -43.29 6.43
CA VAL A 842 3.71 -42.49 5.75
C VAL A 842 2.42 -43.30 5.75
N SER A 843 1.45 -42.91 6.58
CA SER A 843 0.16 -43.58 6.66
C SER A 843 -0.55 -43.57 5.30
N SER A 844 -1.24 -44.66 4.96
CA SER A 844 -2.10 -44.75 3.78
C SER A 844 -3.12 -43.62 3.73
N ASP A 845 -3.61 -43.18 4.89
CA ASP A 845 -4.65 -42.17 5.02
C ASP A 845 -4.12 -40.74 4.77
N ALA A 846 -2.78 -40.57 4.77
CA ALA A 846 -2.16 -39.31 4.39
C ALA A 846 -2.29 -39.03 2.89
N PHE A 847 -2.51 -40.06 2.06
CA PHE A 847 -2.65 -39.94 0.62
C PHE A 847 -4.05 -39.44 0.24
N LYS A 848 -4.11 -38.19 -0.22
CA LYS A 848 -5.35 -37.57 -0.72
C LYS A 848 -5.39 -37.63 -2.25
N SER A 849 -6.49 -38.11 -2.81
CA SER A 849 -6.72 -38.10 -4.26
C SER A 849 -6.92 -36.67 -4.76
N ASN A 850 -6.23 -36.32 -5.85
CA ASN A 850 -6.47 -35.07 -6.59
C ASN A 850 -7.23 -35.28 -7.92
N GLY A 851 -7.71 -36.51 -8.15
CA GLY A 851 -8.45 -36.94 -9.35
C GLY A 851 -7.63 -37.78 -10.33
N THR A 852 -6.31 -37.55 -10.44
CA THR A 852 -5.41 -38.32 -11.33
C THR A 852 -4.24 -38.95 -10.61
N SER A 853 -3.88 -38.46 -9.43
CA SER A 853 -2.83 -39.01 -8.57
C SER A 853 -3.24 -38.93 -7.10
N TYR A 854 -2.53 -39.67 -6.27
CA TYR A 854 -2.63 -39.57 -4.82
C TYR A 854 -1.40 -38.86 -4.28
N THR A 855 -1.61 -37.93 -3.35
CA THR A 855 -0.53 -37.10 -2.80
C THR A 855 -0.55 -37.14 -1.29
N ALA A 856 0.59 -37.45 -0.67
CA ALA A 856 0.79 -37.41 0.76
C ALA A 856 1.77 -36.28 1.11
N LEU A 857 1.38 -35.43 2.06
CA LEU A 857 2.23 -34.36 2.56
C LEU A 857 3.22 -34.92 3.59
N ILE A 858 4.51 -34.65 3.43
CA ILE A 858 5.52 -35.04 4.42
C ILE A 858 5.51 -33.99 5.55
N SER A 859 5.38 -34.45 6.80
CA SER A 859 5.38 -33.55 7.97
C SER A 859 6.70 -32.80 8.09
N THR A 860 6.62 -31.51 8.44
CA THR A 860 7.78 -30.62 8.59
C THR A 860 8.77 -31.09 9.64
N ASP A 861 8.32 -31.89 10.62
CA ASP A 861 9.14 -32.46 11.69
C ASP A 861 10.07 -33.58 11.22
N HIS A 862 9.90 -34.05 9.98
CA HIS A 862 10.75 -35.07 9.36
C HIS A 862 11.88 -34.47 8.51
N TYR A 863 11.87 -33.16 8.26
CA TYR A 863 12.95 -32.48 7.54
C TYR A 863 13.24 -31.08 8.12
N PRO A 864 13.50 -30.94 9.44
CA PRO A 864 13.68 -29.64 10.12
C PRO A 864 15.05 -28.98 9.83
N PHE A 865 15.66 -29.28 8.68
CA PHE A 865 16.99 -28.81 8.30
C PHE A 865 17.02 -27.30 8.19
N VAL A 866 18.12 -26.70 8.64
CA VAL A 866 18.39 -25.26 8.51
C VAL A 866 19.17 -25.03 7.23
N PHE A 867 18.66 -24.19 6.34
CA PHE A 867 19.41 -23.73 5.17
C PHE A 867 20.66 -22.98 5.66
N PRO A 868 21.85 -23.32 5.15
CA PRO A 868 23.11 -22.79 5.66
C PRO A 868 23.21 -21.26 5.54
N ARG A 869 24.09 -20.67 6.36
CA ARG A 869 24.40 -19.23 6.26
C ARG A 869 25.36 -18.97 5.11
N THR A 870 24.83 -18.97 3.90
CA THR A 870 25.59 -18.71 2.67
C THR A 870 25.43 -17.26 2.20
N GLY A 871 26.32 -16.83 1.32
CA GLY A 871 26.23 -15.56 0.60
C GLY A 871 25.06 -15.53 -0.39
N PRO A 872 24.70 -14.36 -0.90
CA PRO A 872 23.53 -14.20 -1.77
C PRO A 872 23.70 -14.90 -3.13
N SER A 873 22.58 -15.24 -3.75
CA SER A 873 22.50 -15.47 -5.20
C SER A 873 22.71 -14.14 -5.91
N PHE A 874 23.51 -14.14 -6.97
CA PHE A 874 23.74 -12.93 -7.77
C PHE A 874 24.17 -13.24 -9.20
N TYR A 875 24.05 -12.24 -10.07
CA TYR A 875 24.50 -12.25 -11.45
C TYR A 875 25.33 -10.99 -11.72
N THR A 876 26.46 -11.18 -12.37
CA THR A 876 27.23 -10.14 -13.05
C THR A 876 27.20 -10.44 -14.54
N GLU A 877 27.89 -9.62 -15.33
CA GLU A 877 28.02 -9.82 -16.77
C GLU A 877 28.69 -11.17 -17.13
N ASP A 878 29.75 -11.53 -16.38
CA ASP A 878 30.58 -12.70 -16.68
C ASP A 878 30.34 -13.88 -15.73
N PHE A 879 29.67 -13.67 -14.61
CA PHE A 879 29.59 -14.66 -13.55
C PHE A 879 28.20 -14.70 -12.92
N SER A 880 27.72 -15.89 -12.60
CA SER A 880 26.52 -16.04 -11.77
C SER A 880 26.68 -17.11 -10.73
N ARG A 881 25.95 -16.92 -9.64
CA ARG A 881 25.85 -17.85 -8.53
C ARG A 881 24.41 -17.99 -8.11
N THR A 882 23.96 -19.24 -8.05
CA THR A 882 22.62 -19.62 -7.60
C THR A 882 22.70 -20.84 -6.70
N TYR A 883 21.62 -21.15 -5.99
CA TYR A 883 21.58 -22.31 -5.11
C TYR A 883 20.42 -23.23 -5.48
N THR A 884 20.62 -24.53 -5.27
CA THR A 884 19.58 -25.54 -5.42
C THR A 884 19.50 -26.36 -4.15
N VAL A 885 18.30 -26.54 -3.62
CA VAL A 885 18.06 -27.50 -2.53
C VAL A 885 17.64 -28.82 -3.15
N ARG A 886 18.50 -29.84 -3.04
CA ARG A 886 18.24 -31.22 -3.43
C ARG A 886 17.83 -32.02 -2.19
N ILE A 887 16.68 -32.68 -2.25
CA ILE A 887 16.20 -33.59 -1.21
C ILE A 887 16.25 -35.00 -1.77
N GLU A 888 16.89 -35.89 -1.05
CA GLU A 888 16.96 -37.32 -1.33
C GLU A 888 16.21 -38.07 -0.23
N MET A 889 15.34 -38.99 -0.63
CA MET A 889 14.50 -39.76 0.28
C MET A 889 14.60 -41.23 -0.06
N THR A 890 14.96 -42.05 0.93
CA THR A 890 14.93 -43.51 0.82
C THR A 890 13.66 -44.03 1.47
N ILE A 891 12.86 -44.76 0.69
CA ILE A 891 11.58 -45.33 1.13
C ILE A 891 11.65 -46.84 1.02
N CYS A 892 11.42 -47.55 2.12
CA CYS A 892 11.31 -48.99 2.17
C CYS A 892 9.83 -49.40 2.22
N CYS A 893 9.41 -50.34 1.38
CA CYS A 893 8.12 -51.00 1.49
C CYS A 893 8.28 -52.34 2.22
N ASN A 894 7.77 -52.40 3.46
CA ASN A 894 7.89 -53.59 4.31
C ASN A 894 7.26 -54.85 3.68
N LEU A 895 6.23 -54.69 2.85
CA LEU A 895 5.50 -55.82 2.25
C LEU A 895 6.28 -56.52 1.13
N LYS A 896 7.14 -55.80 0.39
CA LYS A 896 7.83 -56.34 -0.79
C LYS A 896 9.35 -56.35 -0.68
N LYS A 897 9.91 -55.88 0.45
CA LYS A 897 11.36 -55.68 0.62
C LYS A 897 11.97 -54.83 -0.51
N VAL A 898 11.18 -53.90 -1.05
CA VAL A 898 11.63 -52.96 -2.09
C VAL A 898 12.06 -51.66 -1.44
N GLN A 899 13.15 -51.09 -1.92
CA GLN A 899 13.68 -49.80 -1.49
C GLN A 899 13.72 -48.87 -2.70
N TRP A 900 13.12 -47.69 -2.56
CA TRP A 900 13.15 -46.64 -3.57
C TRP A 900 14.02 -45.47 -3.10
N HIS A 901 14.80 -44.93 -4.03
CA HIS A 901 15.57 -43.70 -3.83
C HIS A 901 14.93 -42.60 -4.68
N LEU A 902 14.21 -41.70 -4.02
CA LEU A 902 13.53 -40.59 -4.67
C LEU A 902 14.34 -39.32 -4.45
N SER A 903 14.44 -38.47 -5.47
CA SER A 903 15.05 -37.15 -5.33
C SER A 903 14.18 -36.05 -5.92
N THR A 904 14.28 -34.86 -5.35
CA THR A 904 13.67 -33.65 -5.89
C THR A 904 14.63 -32.49 -5.71
N ARG A 905 14.63 -31.53 -6.64
CA ARG A 905 15.52 -30.36 -6.62
C ARG A 905 14.68 -29.10 -6.75
N MET A 906 15.03 -28.06 -6.01
CA MET A 906 14.38 -26.76 -6.09
C MET A 906 15.43 -25.64 -6.12
N ASN A 907 15.48 -24.89 -7.23
CA ASN A 907 16.31 -23.69 -7.31
C ASN A 907 15.76 -22.64 -6.33
N VAL A 908 16.64 -21.98 -5.59
CA VAL A 908 16.32 -20.93 -4.63
C VAL A 908 17.22 -19.71 -4.82
N ASP A 909 16.63 -18.54 -4.65
CA ASP A 909 17.32 -17.25 -4.74
C ASP A 909 17.68 -16.78 -3.32
N VAL A 910 18.93 -16.96 -2.89
CA VAL A 910 19.35 -16.56 -1.54
C VAL A 910 19.51 -15.04 -1.51
N ALA A 911 18.73 -14.37 -0.68
CA ALA A 911 18.76 -12.93 -0.58
C ALA A 911 19.80 -12.42 0.41
N ILE A 912 20.30 -11.22 0.12
CA ILE A 912 20.96 -10.36 1.08
C ILE A 912 19.92 -9.93 2.11
N GLU A 913 20.10 -10.32 3.36
CA GLU A 913 19.42 -9.69 4.48
C GLU A 913 20.08 -8.32 4.70
N HIS A 914 19.51 -7.29 4.07
CA HIS A 914 20.00 -5.93 4.23
C HIS A 914 19.55 -5.42 5.60
N HIS A 915 20.20 -5.93 6.66
CA HIS A 915 19.93 -5.53 8.02
C HIS A 915 20.21 -4.03 8.16
N LEU A 916 19.14 -3.25 8.33
CA LEU A 916 19.14 -2.11 9.25
C LEU A 916 20.21 -1.03 9.06
N SER A 917 20.86 -0.89 7.90
CA SER A 917 21.60 0.33 7.63
C SER A 917 20.57 1.47 7.63
N SER A 918 20.79 2.42 8.54
CA SER A 918 19.89 3.55 8.79
C SER A 918 19.86 4.56 7.65
N SER A 919 20.70 4.36 6.62
CA SER A 919 20.78 5.20 5.45
C SER A 919 19.59 4.94 4.54
N LYS A 920 18.54 5.73 4.73
CA LYS A 920 17.56 5.96 3.67
C LYS A 920 18.32 6.46 2.43
N PRO A 921 17.97 5.99 1.22
CA PRO A 921 18.53 6.56 0.01
C PRO A 921 18.30 8.08 0.01
N ALA A 922 19.32 8.85 -0.38
CA ALA A 922 19.33 10.32 -0.27
C ALA A 922 18.16 10.99 -1.02
N PHE A 923 17.53 10.27 -1.96
CA PHE A 923 16.39 10.76 -2.73
C PHE A 923 15.50 9.58 -3.19
N GLN A 924 14.20 9.64 -2.88
CA GLN A 924 13.17 8.75 -3.42
C GLN A 924 12.16 9.56 -4.23
N PRO A 925 12.28 9.62 -5.57
CA PRO A 925 11.24 10.22 -6.39
C PRO A 925 9.95 9.41 -6.24
N GLN A 926 8.83 10.09 -5.96
CA GLN A 926 7.53 9.44 -5.94
C GLN A 926 7.11 9.09 -7.36
N LEU A 927 6.84 7.81 -7.59
CA LEU A 927 6.48 7.24 -8.89
C LEU A 927 4.95 7.33 -9.04
N MET A 928 4.47 8.11 -10.00
CA MET A 928 3.03 8.36 -10.20
C MET A 928 2.50 7.80 -11.52
N ASP A 929 3.21 8.02 -12.64
CA ASP A 929 2.67 7.71 -13.98
C ASP A 929 3.52 6.67 -14.73
N ARG A 930 2.81 5.81 -15.48
CA ARG A 930 3.40 4.82 -16.39
C ARG A 930 2.98 5.10 -17.82
N LEU A 931 3.96 5.20 -18.71
CA LEU A 931 3.75 5.25 -20.16
C LEU A 931 4.02 3.86 -20.74
N LEU A 932 3.15 3.37 -21.61
CA LEU A 932 3.36 2.17 -22.41
C LEU A 932 3.49 2.54 -23.88
N LEU A 933 4.58 2.07 -24.49
CA LEU A 933 4.86 2.19 -25.91
C LEU A 933 4.96 0.80 -26.52
N ILE A 934 4.51 0.68 -27.76
CA ILE A 934 4.52 -0.56 -28.54
C ILE A 934 5.23 -0.25 -29.84
N ASP A 935 6.39 -0.86 -30.04
CA ASP A 935 7.20 -0.69 -31.26
C ASP A 935 7.25 -2.02 -32.03
N LYS A 936 7.12 -1.95 -33.36
CA LYS A 936 7.35 -3.07 -34.27
C LYS A 936 8.73 -2.91 -34.88
N ILE A 937 9.64 -3.83 -34.57
CA ILE A 937 11.05 -3.75 -34.99
C ILE A 937 11.32 -4.91 -35.95
N PRO A 938 11.78 -4.67 -37.19
CA PRO A 938 12.12 -5.75 -38.12
C PRO A 938 13.12 -6.72 -37.49
N ARG A 939 12.96 -8.02 -37.74
CA ARG A 939 13.91 -9.00 -37.23
C ARG A 939 15.21 -8.87 -38.02
N SER A 940 16.28 -8.47 -37.35
CA SER A 940 17.61 -8.29 -37.92
C SER A 940 18.66 -9.06 -37.09
N PRO A 941 19.88 -9.31 -37.61
CA PRO A 941 20.99 -9.77 -36.78
C PRO A 941 21.28 -8.85 -35.59
N GLN A 942 20.93 -7.56 -35.71
CA GLN A 942 21.08 -6.53 -34.69
C GLN A 942 19.81 -6.34 -33.85
N THR A 943 18.89 -7.32 -33.81
CA THR A 943 17.59 -7.18 -33.12
C THR A 943 17.72 -6.68 -31.67
N LEU A 944 18.73 -7.13 -30.91
CA LEU A 944 18.96 -6.62 -29.55
C LEU A 944 19.34 -5.13 -29.55
N LEU A 945 20.23 -4.73 -30.46
CA LEU A 945 20.61 -3.35 -30.67
C LEU A 945 19.45 -2.49 -31.16
N ASP A 946 18.62 -2.99 -32.06
CA ASP A 946 17.46 -2.29 -32.59
C ASP A 946 16.40 -2.07 -31.51
N VAL A 947 16.10 -3.08 -30.69
CA VAL A 947 15.20 -2.95 -29.53
C VAL A 947 15.77 -1.97 -28.52
N ALA A 948 17.03 -2.14 -28.13
CA ALA A 948 17.66 -1.29 -27.13
C ALA A 948 17.77 0.16 -27.59
N SER A 949 18.16 0.40 -28.84
CA SER A 949 18.29 1.74 -29.44
C SER A 949 16.92 2.40 -29.61
N THR A 950 15.91 1.66 -30.07
CA THR A 950 14.53 2.16 -30.15
C THR A 950 14.03 2.53 -28.75
N SER A 951 14.19 1.65 -27.77
CA SER A 951 13.79 1.91 -26.38
C SER A 951 14.53 3.12 -25.80
N ALA A 952 15.85 3.20 -25.98
CA ALA A 952 16.68 4.32 -25.52
C ALA A 952 16.29 5.65 -26.20
N MET A 953 15.99 5.63 -27.50
CA MET A 953 15.49 6.79 -28.25
C MET A 953 14.14 7.25 -27.70
N ARG A 954 13.22 6.32 -27.39
CA ARG A 954 11.95 6.65 -26.77
C ARG A 954 12.16 7.23 -25.36
N VAL A 955 13.07 6.66 -24.56
CA VAL A 955 13.38 7.14 -23.21
C VAL A 955 13.98 8.54 -23.24
N SER A 956 14.96 8.80 -24.12
CA SER A 956 15.67 10.07 -24.23
C SER A 956 14.79 11.19 -24.79
N SER A 957 13.76 10.85 -25.56
CA SER A 957 12.78 11.81 -26.09
C SER A 957 11.85 12.41 -25.03
N ILE A 958 11.85 11.91 -23.79
CA ILE A 958 11.01 12.43 -22.70
C ILE A 958 11.75 13.55 -21.95
N PRO A 959 11.31 14.82 -22.06
CA PRO A 959 12.06 15.96 -21.53
C PRO A 959 12.20 16.00 -20.00
N SER A 960 11.30 15.33 -19.27
CA SER A 960 11.23 15.36 -17.80
C SER A 960 12.20 14.40 -17.11
N GLY A 961 12.98 13.64 -17.87
CA GLY A 961 13.77 12.51 -17.36
C GLY A 961 12.88 11.29 -17.05
N CYS A 962 13.32 10.13 -17.52
CA CYS A 962 12.74 8.83 -17.17
C CYS A 962 13.48 8.28 -15.95
N LEU A 963 12.75 7.83 -14.91
CA LEU A 963 13.40 7.24 -13.73
C LEU A 963 13.90 5.83 -14.02
N SER A 964 13.10 5.09 -14.79
CA SER A 964 13.41 3.74 -15.24
C SER A 964 12.49 3.35 -16.40
N SER A 965 12.98 2.54 -17.32
CA SER A 965 12.18 1.88 -18.34
C SER A 965 12.37 0.37 -18.30
N SER A 966 11.41 -0.37 -18.85
CA SER A 966 11.47 -1.82 -19.02
C SER A 966 10.82 -2.18 -20.33
N THR A 967 11.59 -2.86 -21.18
CA THR A 967 11.18 -3.27 -22.52
C THR A 967 11.16 -4.79 -22.60
N VAL A 968 10.00 -5.36 -22.91
CA VAL A 968 9.87 -6.79 -23.20
C VAL A 968 9.76 -6.99 -24.70
N SER A 969 10.61 -7.85 -25.24
CA SER A 969 10.68 -8.15 -26.66
C SER A 969 10.10 -9.52 -26.96
N ILE A 970 9.10 -9.56 -27.82
CA ILE A 970 8.39 -10.78 -28.20
C ILE A 970 8.67 -11.05 -29.69
N PRO A 971 9.46 -12.10 -30.03
CA PRO A 971 9.70 -12.42 -31.42
C PRO A 971 8.45 -12.93 -32.14
N ARG A 972 8.38 -12.58 -33.43
CA ARG A 972 7.46 -13.04 -34.46
C ARG A 972 8.28 -13.51 -35.66
N ASP A 973 7.60 -14.08 -36.66
CA ASP A 973 8.28 -14.71 -37.80
C ASP A 973 9.18 -13.70 -38.55
N ASP A 974 8.70 -12.47 -38.78
CA ASP A 974 9.37 -11.40 -39.54
C ASP A 974 9.80 -10.18 -38.70
N HIS A 975 9.36 -10.06 -37.44
CA HIS A 975 9.63 -8.89 -36.60
C HIS A 975 9.68 -9.22 -35.10
N VAL A 976 10.06 -8.24 -34.29
CA VAL A 976 9.97 -8.26 -32.83
C VAL A 976 9.00 -7.17 -32.40
N VAL A 977 8.07 -7.53 -31.52
CA VAL A 977 7.21 -6.55 -30.83
C VAL A 977 7.90 -6.17 -29.53
N ALA A 978 8.33 -4.91 -29.42
CA ALA A 978 8.91 -4.35 -28.22
C ALA A 978 7.84 -3.59 -27.43
N LEU A 979 7.60 -4.02 -26.19
CA LEU A 979 6.66 -3.38 -25.26
C LEU A 979 7.48 -2.60 -24.23
N THR A 980 7.56 -1.28 -24.38
CA THR A 980 8.35 -0.42 -23.51
C THR A 980 7.46 0.25 -22.48
N THR A 981 7.70 0.00 -21.21
CA THR A 981 7.09 0.73 -20.09
C THR A 981 8.07 1.72 -19.52
N MET A 982 7.61 2.93 -19.20
CA MET A 982 8.44 3.98 -18.62
C MET A 982 7.80 4.47 -17.34
N ASN A 983 8.62 4.62 -16.30
CA ASN A 983 8.22 5.21 -15.03
C ASN A 983 8.66 6.67 -15.01
N LEU A 984 7.67 7.57 -14.92
CA LEU A 984 7.90 9.01 -14.90
C LEU A 984 7.95 9.53 -13.45
N PRO A 985 8.77 10.58 -13.15
CA PRO A 985 8.70 11.29 -11.88
C PRO A 985 7.34 11.98 -11.72
N GLN A 986 6.93 12.35 -10.50
CA GLN A 986 5.67 13.06 -10.26
C GLN A 986 5.66 14.44 -10.95
N TRP A 987 4.71 14.67 -11.86
CA TRP A 987 4.47 15.98 -12.47
C TRP A 987 3.50 16.79 -11.58
N HIS A 988 3.96 17.90 -11.03
CA HIS A 988 3.13 18.81 -10.24
C HIS A 988 2.54 19.91 -11.11
N ASP A 989 1.72 19.56 -12.10
CA ASP A 989 0.65 20.46 -12.60
C ASP A 989 -0.28 19.72 -13.56
N ALA A 990 -1.51 19.41 -13.13
CA ALA A 990 -2.47 18.62 -13.92
C ALA A 990 -3.21 19.43 -15.01
N ARG A 991 -2.85 20.69 -15.27
CA ARG A 991 -3.65 21.57 -16.14
C ARG A 991 -3.14 21.84 -17.54
N TYR A 992 -1.85 21.69 -17.86
CA TYR A 992 -1.39 21.77 -19.25
C TYR A 992 -0.14 20.92 -19.49
N ILE A 993 -0.24 19.90 -20.34
CA ILE A 993 0.94 19.20 -20.86
C ILE A 993 1.47 20.01 -22.04
N THR A 994 2.39 20.94 -21.78
CA THR A 994 3.19 21.60 -22.83
C THR A 994 4.56 20.94 -22.87
N PHE A 995 4.84 20.11 -23.88
CA PHE A 995 6.21 19.70 -24.17
C PHE A 995 6.93 20.89 -24.80
N GLY A 996 8.06 21.27 -24.20
CA GLY A 996 8.89 22.36 -24.67
C GLY A 996 9.47 22.06 -26.05
N SER A 997 9.36 23.04 -26.94
CA SER A 997 9.79 22.98 -28.34
C SER A 997 11.30 22.81 -28.49
N LYS A 998 11.77 21.57 -28.69
CA LYS A 998 12.95 21.28 -29.53
C LYS A 998 12.65 20.03 -30.36
N ARG A 999 12.72 20.19 -31.68
CA ARG A 999 12.31 19.27 -32.74
C ARG A 999 12.72 17.82 -32.51
N PHE A 1000 11.78 16.94 -32.16
CA PHE A 1000 11.88 15.50 -32.42
C PHE A 1000 10.50 14.97 -32.82
N LYS A 1001 10.38 14.51 -34.08
CA LYS A 1001 9.16 13.91 -34.62
C LYS A 1001 9.16 12.44 -34.20
N MET A 1002 8.42 12.08 -33.15
CA MET A 1002 8.24 10.67 -32.79
C MET A 1002 7.36 9.99 -33.84
N SER A 1003 7.79 8.85 -34.39
CA SER A 1003 7.11 8.13 -35.49
C SER A 1003 5.85 7.36 -35.09
N GLY A 1004 5.21 7.71 -33.97
CA GLY A 1004 3.99 7.06 -33.51
C GLY A 1004 2.97 8.10 -33.08
N ASP A 1005 1.80 8.10 -33.73
CA ASP A 1005 0.73 9.07 -33.47
C ASP A 1005 0.04 8.85 -32.11
N TYR A 1006 0.29 7.74 -31.41
CA TYR A 1006 -0.45 7.37 -30.20
C TYR A 1006 0.44 6.72 -29.10
N ALA A 1007 0.09 6.96 -27.83
CA ALA A 1007 0.65 6.27 -26.66
C ALA A 1007 -0.45 5.94 -25.63
N LEU A 1008 -0.16 5.03 -24.69
CA LEU A 1008 -1.07 4.69 -23.60
C LEU A 1008 -0.54 5.18 -22.26
N VAL A 1009 -1.32 6.00 -21.55
CA VAL A 1009 -0.98 6.56 -20.24
C VAL A 1009 -1.87 5.94 -19.16
N MET A 1010 -1.28 5.31 -18.16
CA MET A 1010 -2.03 4.77 -17.02
C MET A 1010 -2.41 5.92 -16.06
N LYS A 1011 -3.70 6.23 -15.96
CA LYS A 1011 -4.30 7.17 -15.00
C LYS A 1011 -4.98 6.39 -13.86
N GLU A 1012 -5.45 7.10 -12.83
CA GLU A 1012 -6.17 6.49 -11.69
C GLU A 1012 -7.37 5.60 -12.10
N LYS A 1013 -8.01 5.90 -13.24
CA LYS A 1013 -9.19 5.19 -13.76
C LYS A 1013 -8.90 4.13 -14.85
N GLY A 1014 -7.64 3.92 -15.24
CA GLY A 1014 -7.27 2.98 -16.32
C GLY A 1014 -6.32 3.58 -17.35
N TRP A 1015 -6.18 2.96 -18.51
CA TRP A 1015 -5.30 3.44 -19.59
C TRP A 1015 -6.04 4.42 -20.52
N SER A 1016 -5.50 5.62 -20.68
CA SER A 1016 -5.96 6.62 -21.65
C SER A 1016 -5.11 6.52 -22.91
N LEU A 1017 -5.75 6.48 -24.08
CA LEU A 1017 -5.07 6.71 -25.35
C LEU A 1017 -4.77 8.20 -25.47
N VAL A 1018 -3.50 8.55 -25.60
CA VAL A 1018 -3.05 9.92 -25.88
C VAL A 1018 -2.52 9.97 -27.30
N GLU A 1019 -2.91 10.99 -28.06
CA GLU A 1019 -2.46 11.21 -29.44
C GLU A 1019 -1.42 12.33 -29.45
N TYR A 1020 -0.35 12.16 -30.23
CA TYR A 1020 0.66 13.20 -30.40
C TYR A 1020 0.22 14.19 -31.48
N LYS A 1021 -0.27 15.37 -31.07
CA LYS A 1021 -0.72 16.45 -31.96
C LYS A 1021 -0.15 17.80 -31.52
N ASN A 1022 0.33 18.60 -32.47
CA ASN A 1022 0.85 19.95 -32.22
C ASN A 1022 1.92 20.00 -31.11
N ASP A 1023 2.87 19.06 -31.18
CA ASP A 1023 3.95 18.89 -30.20
C ASP A 1023 3.46 18.63 -28.76
N LYS A 1024 2.26 18.04 -28.61
CA LYS A 1024 1.69 17.68 -27.31
C LYS A 1024 1.01 16.33 -27.38
N TYR A 1025 1.14 15.54 -26.32
CA TYR A 1025 0.25 14.39 -26.10
C TYR A 1025 -1.10 14.92 -25.59
N ILE A 1026 -2.11 14.85 -26.44
CA ILE A 1026 -3.48 15.24 -26.14
C ILE A 1026 -4.23 13.98 -25.75
N ASP A 1027 -4.86 13.99 -24.58
CA ASP A 1027 -5.78 12.93 -24.19
C ASP A 1027 -6.93 12.86 -25.19
N THR A 1028 -7.06 11.73 -25.88
CA THR A 1028 -8.13 11.55 -26.88
C THR A 1028 -9.50 11.41 -26.22
N GLY A 1029 -9.56 11.24 -24.89
CA GLY A 1029 -10.78 10.92 -24.17
C GLY A 1029 -11.22 9.46 -24.32
N HIS A 1030 -10.50 8.67 -25.12
CA HIS A 1030 -10.70 7.24 -25.24
C HIS A 1030 -9.97 6.51 -24.11
N PHE A 1031 -10.76 6.08 -23.12
CA PHE A 1031 -10.30 5.13 -22.11
C PHE A 1031 -10.35 3.73 -22.70
N LEU A 1032 -9.19 3.12 -22.86
CA LEU A 1032 -9.11 1.70 -23.13
C LEU A 1032 -9.26 0.99 -21.79
N ASN A 1033 -10.42 0.36 -21.57
CA ASN A 1033 -10.56 -0.57 -20.47
C ASN A 1033 -9.75 -1.84 -20.78
N LEU A 1034 -8.43 -1.75 -20.57
CA LEU A 1034 -7.52 -2.87 -20.72
C LEU A 1034 -7.72 -3.94 -19.64
N GLU A 1035 -8.75 -3.89 -18.77
CA GLU A 1035 -9.12 -5.02 -17.89
C GLU A 1035 -9.39 -6.32 -18.67
N GLU A 1036 -9.75 -6.24 -19.96
CA GLU A 1036 -9.85 -7.42 -20.84
C GLU A 1036 -8.52 -7.81 -21.52
N TYR A 1037 -7.51 -6.92 -21.44
CA TYR A 1037 -6.17 -7.04 -22.02
C TYR A 1037 -5.05 -7.13 -20.95
N THR A 1038 -5.40 -7.24 -19.66
CA THR A 1038 -4.49 -7.19 -18.49
C THR A 1038 -3.47 -8.32 -18.35
N TRP A 1039 -3.40 -9.25 -19.31
CA TRP A 1039 -2.48 -10.40 -19.28
C TRP A 1039 -1.01 -9.98 -19.37
N PHE A 1040 -0.75 -8.74 -19.77
CA PHE A 1040 0.58 -8.13 -19.74
C PHE A 1040 0.91 -7.39 -18.43
N PHE A 1041 -0.05 -7.03 -17.58
CA PHE A 1041 0.18 -5.96 -16.58
C PHE A 1041 -0.07 -6.31 -15.12
N GLN A 1042 -0.66 -7.46 -14.76
CA GLN A 1042 -1.11 -7.67 -13.38
C GLN A 1042 -0.97 -9.11 -12.86
N SER A 1043 -0.27 -9.25 -11.73
CA SER A 1043 0.04 -10.52 -11.07
C SER A 1043 -0.58 -10.66 -9.66
N TYR A 1044 -1.86 -10.37 -9.39
CA TYR A 1044 -2.42 -10.62 -8.05
C TYR A 1044 -3.87 -11.12 -7.97
N ARG A 1045 -4.17 -11.81 -6.85
CA ARG A 1045 -5.49 -12.29 -6.42
C ARG A 1045 -6.47 -11.11 -6.25
N TYR A 1046 -7.54 -11.09 -7.03
CA TYR A 1046 -8.62 -10.12 -6.81
C TYR A 1046 -9.47 -10.51 -5.61
N SER A 1047 -9.85 -9.51 -4.83
CA SER A 1047 -11.07 -9.52 -4.01
C SER A 1047 -12.03 -8.48 -4.57
N TYR A 1048 -13.12 -8.91 -5.22
CA TYR A 1048 -14.19 -7.97 -5.58
C TYR A 1048 -15.08 -7.77 -4.36
N CYS A 1049 -15.27 -6.51 -3.96
CA CYS A 1049 -15.98 -6.14 -2.74
C CYS A 1049 -17.21 -5.30 -3.08
N CYS A 1050 -18.41 -5.80 -2.78
CA CYS A 1050 -19.64 -5.00 -2.75
C CYS A 1050 -20.10 -4.86 -1.30
N LYS A 1051 -20.33 -3.63 -0.83
CA LYS A 1051 -20.75 -3.32 0.55
C LYS A 1051 -22.14 -2.71 0.55
N MET A 1052 -23.00 -3.17 1.46
CA MET A 1052 -24.29 -2.55 1.77
C MET A 1052 -24.63 -2.84 3.22
N ALA A 1053 -25.06 -1.82 3.98
CA ALA A 1053 -25.65 -1.87 5.32
C ALA A 1053 -25.45 -3.19 6.10
N GLY A 1054 -24.23 -3.42 6.62
CA GLY A 1054 -23.94 -4.59 7.48
C GLY A 1054 -23.58 -5.89 6.75
N ALA A 1055 -23.53 -5.94 5.42
CA ALA A 1055 -23.06 -7.08 4.64
C ALA A 1055 -22.00 -6.68 3.61
N THR A 1056 -20.97 -7.51 3.47
CA THR A 1056 -19.91 -7.37 2.46
C THR A 1056 -19.79 -8.67 1.68
N LEU A 1057 -20.03 -8.62 0.37
CA LEU A 1057 -19.77 -9.74 -0.54
C LEU A 1057 -18.33 -9.64 -1.04
N LEU A 1058 -17.51 -10.63 -0.71
CA LEU A 1058 -16.11 -10.77 -1.12
C LEU A 1058 -15.97 -11.97 -2.05
N LEU A 1059 -15.52 -11.73 -3.28
CA LEU A 1059 -15.22 -12.78 -4.26
C LEU A 1059 -13.71 -12.98 -4.35
N TYR A 1060 -13.23 -14.17 -4.01
CA TYR A 1060 -11.81 -14.54 -4.11
C TYR A 1060 -11.58 -15.44 -5.33
N LEU A 1061 -10.62 -15.07 -6.19
CA LEU A 1061 -10.11 -15.97 -7.23
C LEU A 1061 -9.01 -16.87 -6.65
N ASN A 1062 -9.23 -18.18 -6.67
CA ASN A 1062 -8.26 -19.16 -6.18
C ASN A 1062 -7.16 -19.43 -7.23
N TYR A 1063 -7.49 -19.30 -8.53
CA TYR A 1063 -6.56 -19.45 -9.65
C TYR A 1063 -6.75 -18.32 -10.68
N PRO A 1064 -5.68 -17.88 -11.36
CA PRO A 1064 -5.75 -16.80 -12.34
C PRO A 1064 -6.52 -17.23 -13.61
N TYR A 1065 -7.68 -16.57 -13.83
CA TYR A 1065 -8.42 -16.28 -15.07
C TYR A 1065 -8.80 -17.38 -16.08
N ARG A 1066 -8.38 -18.65 -15.90
CA ARG A 1066 -8.72 -19.74 -16.83
C ARG A 1066 -9.67 -20.73 -16.17
N VAL A 1067 -10.84 -20.85 -16.76
CA VAL A 1067 -11.87 -21.80 -16.35
C VAL A 1067 -12.05 -22.80 -17.47
N PHE A 1068 -11.93 -24.09 -17.19
CA PHE A 1068 -12.13 -25.10 -18.23
C PHE A 1068 -13.62 -25.39 -18.41
N SER A 1069 -14.07 -25.42 -19.66
CA SER A 1069 -15.42 -25.85 -20.03
C SER A 1069 -15.70 -27.24 -19.42
N GLY A 1070 -16.81 -27.40 -18.69
CA GLY A 1070 -17.16 -28.65 -18.00
C GLY A 1070 -16.40 -28.94 -16.70
N SER A 1071 -15.57 -28.02 -16.19
CA SER A 1071 -14.88 -28.22 -14.91
C SER A 1071 -15.66 -27.65 -13.71
N ALA A 1072 -15.36 -28.18 -12.54
CA ALA A 1072 -15.91 -27.76 -11.25
C ALA A 1072 -15.54 -26.30 -10.93
N LEU A 1073 -16.54 -25.43 -10.79
CA LEU A 1073 -16.39 -23.98 -10.69
C LEU A 1073 -15.75 -23.55 -9.35
N GLU A 1074 -15.96 -24.32 -8.28
CA GLU A 1074 -15.37 -24.12 -6.95
C GLU A 1074 -13.83 -24.24 -6.93
N LYS A 1075 -13.24 -24.86 -7.97
CA LYS A 1075 -11.79 -24.87 -8.13
C LYS A 1075 -11.24 -23.48 -8.42
N TYR A 1076 -12.03 -22.58 -9.02
CA TYR A 1076 -11.54 -21.30 -9.54
C TYR A 1076 -11.87 -20.10 -8.67
N PHE A 1077 -12.97 -20.10 -7.93
CA PHE A 1077 -13.29 -19.01 -7.01
C PHE A 1077 -14.00 -19.46 -5.73
N THR A 1078 -13.90 -18.61 -4.72
CA THR A 1078 -14.57 -18.72 -3.43
C THR A 1078 -15.43 -17.47 -3.23
N VAL A 1079 -16.72 -17.65 -2.92
CA VAL A 1079 -17.61 -16.56 -2.51
C VAL A 1079 -17.67 -16.51 -0.99
N LYS A 1080 -17.29 -15.37 -0.41
CA LYS A 1080 -17.36 -15.12 1.03
C LYS A 1080 -18.33 -13.98 1.29
N VAL A 1081 -19.23 -14.17 2.24
CA VAL A 1081 -20.15 -13.12 2.70
C VAL A 1081 -19.78 -12.80 4.14
N ASP A 1082 -19.29 -11.58 4.34
CA ASP A 1082 -18.97 -11.06 5.66
C ASP A 1082 -20.13 -10.20 6.16
N LEU A 1083 -20.80 -10.64 7.22
CA LEU A 1083 -21.91 -9.91 7.84
C LEU A 1083 -21.36 -9.18 9.08
N LYS A 1084 -21.27 -7.85 8.99
CA LYS A 1084 -20.83 -6.97 10.09
C LYS A 1084 -22.04 -6.48 10.88
N GLY A 1085 -22.26 -7.05 12.07
CA GLY A 1085 -23.29 -6.59 13.02
C GLY A 1085 -23.91 -7.73 13.83
N LYS A 1086 -24.73 -7.39 14.84
CA LYS A 1086 -25.52 -8.36 15.64
C LYS A 1086 -26.81 -8.83 14.94
N HIS A 1087 -27.07 -8.36 13.73
CA HIS A 1087 -28.32 -8.63 12.99
C HIS A 1087 -28.32 -10.04 12.39
N LYS A 1088 -29.41 -10.78 12.59
CA LYS A 1088 -29.63 -12.09 11.97
C LYS A 1088 -30.15 -11.89 10.54
N MET A 1089 -29.25 -11.77 9.56
CA MET A 1089 -29.63 -11.79 8.15
C MET A 1089 -29.63 -13.23 7.62
N GLY A 1090 -30.74 -13.66 7.02
CA GLY A 1090 -30.83 -14.93 6.31
C GLY A 1090 -30.48 -14.76 4.83
N ILE A 1091 -29.81 -15.72 4.21
CA ILE A 1091 -29.65 -15.76 2.75
C ILE A 1091 -30.97 -16.29 2.17
N HIS A 1092 -31.73 -15.45 1.47
CA HIS A 1092 -32.99 -15.85 0.85
C HIS A 1092 -32.78 -16.54 -0.50
N ARG A 1093 -31.92 -15.97 -1.34
CA ARG A 1093 -31.67 -16.46 -2.69
C ARG A 1093 -30.27 -16.08 -3.13
N PHE A 1094 -29.52 -17.02 -3.69
CA PHE A 1094 -28.25 -16.74 -4.33
C PHE A 1094 -28.32 -17.25 -5.77
N GLU A 1095 -28.12 -16.35 -6.73
CA GLU A 1095 -28.17 -16.67 -8.15
C GLU A 1095 -26.84 -16.42 -8.80
N MET A 1096 -26.46 -17.36 -9.65
CA MET A 1096 -25.28 -17.24 -10.48
C MET A 1096 -25.69 -17.38 -11.95
N LYS A 1097 -25.26 -16.42 -12.77
CA LYS A 1097 -25.57 -16.40 -14.21
C LYS A 1097 -24.29 -16.18 -14.99
N LEU A 1098 -23.90 -17.17 -15.79
CA LEU A 1098 -22.85 -17.03 -16.79
C LEU A 1098 -23.44 -16.33 -18.01
N VAL A 1099 -22.84 -15.25 -18.47
CA VAL A 1099 -23.21 -14.50 -19.66
C VAL A 1099 -22.03 -14.47 -20.61
N GLN A 1100 -22.20 -15.04 -21.79
CA GLN A 1100 -21.30 -14.87 -22.91
C GLN A 1100 -21.66 -13.58 -23.64
N GLN A 1101 -20.64 -12.81 -23.98
CA GLN A 1101 -20.72 -11.67 -24.88
C GLN A 1101 -19.91 -11.99 -26.14
N LYS A 1102 -20.59 -12.03 -27.28
CA LYS A 1102 -20.00 -12.29 -28.59
C LYS A 1102 -20.12 -11.03 -29.43
N ILE A 1103 -19.00 -10.41 -29.78
CA ILE A 1103 -18.97 -9.18 -30.60
C ILE A 1103 -18.33 -9.54 -31.93
N HIS A 1104 -19.09 -9.40 -33.02
CA HIS A 1104 -18.56 -9.46 -34.38
C HIS A 1104 -18.25 -8.04 -34.85
N VAL A 1105 -17.02 -7.80 -35.30
CA VAL A 1105 -16.62 -6.54 -35.93
C VAL A 1105 -16.83 -6.69 -37.43
N LEU A 1106 -17.77 -5.92 -37.98
CA LEU A 1106 -18.11 -5.90 -39.39
C LEU A 1106 -17.17 -4.94 -40.16
N PRO A 1107 -17.04 -5.10 -41.49
CA PRO A 1107 -16.33 -4.14 -42.33
C PRO A 1107 -16.85 -2.71 -42.10
N GLY A 1108 -15.93 -1.75 -41.94
CA GLY A 1108 -16.27 -0.35 -41.61
C GLY A 1108 -16.37 -0.03 -40.11
N GLY A 1109 -16.01 -0.96 -39.22
CA GLY A 1109 -15.90 -0.70 -37.78
C GLY A 1109 -17.23 -0.74 -37.01
N THR A 1110 -18.31 -1.22 -37.63
CA THR A 1110 -19.59 -1.47 -36.95
C THR A 1110 -19.55 -2.80 -36.17
N HIS A 1111 -20.32 -2.91 -35.10
CA HIS A 1111 -20.27 -4.06 -34.18
C HIS A 1111 -21.63 -4.74 -34.03
N GLU A 1112 -21.70 -6.06 -34.21
CA GLU A 1112 -22.87 -6.88 -33.85
C GLU A 1112 -22.59 -7.57 -32.51
N VAL A 1113 -23.37 -7.26 -31.47
CA VAL A 1113 -23.22 -7.83 -30.13
C VAL A 1113 -24.32 -8.85 -29.84
N LYS A 1114 -23.96 -10.11 -29.60
CA LYS A 1114 -24.86 -11.18 -29.17
C LYS A 1114 -24.56 -11.59 -27.73
N HIS A 1115 -25.60 -11.70 -26.92
CA HIS A 1115 -25.49 -12.21 -25.55
C HIS A 1115 -26.15 -13.59 -25.44
N LYS A 1116 -25.45 -14.54 -24.84
CA LYS A 1116 -26.02 -15.83 -24.43
C LYS A 1116 -25.82 -16.01 -22.94
N SER A 1117 -26.80 -16.56 -22.23
CA SER A 1117 -26.68 -16.71 -20.78
C SER A 1117 -27.16 -18.05 -20.27
N TRP A 1118 -26.48 -18.55 -19.25
CA TRP A 1118 -26.76 -19.80 -18.56
C TRP A 1118 -26.95 -19.51 -17.08
N ARG A 1119 -28.07 -19.97 -16.52
CA ARG A 1119 -28.28 -19.97 -15.07
C ARG A 1119 -27.51 -21.15 -14.48
N LEU A 1120 -26.61 -20.88 -13.56
CA LEU A 1120 -25.83 -21.92 -12.88
C LEU A 1120 -26.63 -22.36 -11.65
N SER A 1121 -27.48 -23.37 -11.83
CA SER A 1121 -28.27 -23.96 -10.75
C SER A 1121 -27.33 -24.67 -9.76
N PRO A 1122 -27.38 -24.36 -8.46
CA PRO A 1122 -26.57 -25.05 -7.48
C PRO A 1122 -27.09 -26.48 -7.26
N ASN A 1123 -26.18 -27.45 -7.16
CA ASN A 1123 -26.46 -28.73 -6.49
C ASN A 1123 -26.12 -28.63 -4.99
N CYS A 1124 -26.38 -27.49 -4.35
CA CYS A 1124 -26.07 -27.31 -2.92
C CYS A 1124 -27.22 -27.81 -2.04
N THR A 1125 -26.95 -28.84 -1.23
CA THR A 1125 -27.90 -29.37 -0.24
C THR A 1125 -27.76 -28.75 1.16
N THR A 1126 -26.72 -27.96 1.46
CA THR A 1126 -26.60 -27.37 2.82
C THR A 1126 -25.78 -26.08 2.89
N LEU A 1127 -26.37 -25.03 3.46
CA LEU A 1127 -25.71 -23.79 3.91
C LEU A 1127 -25.51 -23.89 5.43
N SER A 1128 -24.28 -24.06 5.91
CA SER A 1128 -24.00 -23.99 7.36
C SER A 1128 -23.49 -22.59 7.74
N LEU A 1129 -24.21 -21.94 8.66
CA LEU A 1129 -23.86 -20.63 9.23
C LEU A 1129 -22.95 -20.83 10.44
N TRP A 1130 -21.77 -20.20 10.43
CA TRP A 1130 -20.91 -20.07 11.61
C TRP A 1130 -20.77 -18.59 12.00
N LYS A 1131 -20.78 -18.33 13.30
CA LYS A 1131 -20.81 -16.98 13.91
C LYS A 1131 -19.54 -16.20 13.55
N GLY A 1132 -19.65 -15.19 12.69
CA GLY A 1132 -18.60 -14.17 12.46
C GLY A 1132 -17.97 -14.10 11.06
N THR A 1133 -18.20 -15.08 10.17
CA THR A 1133 -17.95 -14.94 8.71
C THR A 1133 -18.51 -16.17 8.01
N THR A 1134 -19.31 -16.00 6.94
CA THR A 1134 -19.90 -17.13 6.22
C THR A 1134 -19.16 -17.36 4.91
N GLN A 1135 -18.64 -18.57 4.71
CA GLN A 1135 -18.06 -18.99 3.43
C GLN A 1135 -19.03 -19.95 2.75
N VAL A 1136 -19.54 -19.58 1.57
CA VAL A 1136 -20.43 -20.43 0.79
C VAL A 1136 -19.61 -21.09 -0.31
N LYS A 1137 -19.47 -22.42 -0.26
CA LYS A 1137 -18.89 -23.20 -1.37
C LYS A 1137 -20.00 -23.56 -2.35
N TYR A 1138 -19.88 -23.08 -3.58
CA TYR A 1138 -20.87 -23.31 -4.63
C TYR A 1138 -20.38 -24.42 -5.55
N LEU A 1139 -21.02 -25.60 -5.46
CA LEU A 1139 -20.69 -26.76 -6.28
C LEU A 1139 -21.50 -26.70 -7.59
N CYS A 1140 -20.88 -26.24 -8.67
CA CYS A 1140 -21.47 -26.34 -10.00
C CYS A 1140 -20.39 -26.51 -11.06
N ASN A 1141 -20.71 -27.21 -12.15
CA ASN A 1141 -19.80 -27.28 -13.30
C ASN A 1141 -20.02 -26.08 -14.21
N VAL A 1142 -18.92 -25.61 -14.82
CA VAL A 1142 -18.96 -24.63 -15.90
C VAL A 1142 -19.71 -25.28 -17.07
N PRO A 1143 -20.76 -24.64 -17.62
CA PRO A 1143 -21.47 -25.19 -18.76
C PRO A 1143 -20.49 -25.44 -19.92
N LYS A 1144 -20.78 -26.44 -20.75
CA LYS A 1144 -20.01 -26.65 -21.97
C LYS A 1144 -20.24 -25.47 -22.93
N VAL A 1145 -19.34 -24.49 -22.90
CA VAL A 1145 -19.38 -23.28 -23.73
C VAL A 1145 -18.14 -23.19 -24.62
N GLU A 1146 -18.21 -22.40 -25.70
CA GLU A 1146 -17.10 -22.19 -26.64
C GLU A 1146 -15.91 -21.51 -25.95
N ALA A 1147 -14.69 -21.71 -26.44
CA ALA A 1147 -13.53 -21.05 -25.87
C ALA A 1147 -13.64 -19.52 -26.01
N SER A 1148 -13.03 -18.78 -25.08
CA SER A 1148 -12.87 -17.34 -25.27
C SER A 1148 -12.00 -17.07 -26.50
N VAL A 1149 -12.47 -16.18 -27.36
CA VAL A 1149 -11.80 -15.78 -28.61
C VAL A 1149 -11.58 -14.28 -28.57
N LEU A 1150 -10.41 -13.85 -29.03
CA LEU A 1150 -10.10 -12.45 -29.25
C LEU A 1150 -9.38 -12.34 -30.59
N SER A 1151 -10.11 -11.91 -31.61
CA SER A 1151 -9.58 -11.58 -32.93
C SER A 1151 -10.09 -10.20 -33.35
N ASN A 1152 -9.51 -9.65 -34.42
CA ASN A 1152 -9.93 -8.37 -34.98
C ASN A 1152 -11.39 -8.38 -35.48
N THR A 1153 -11.95 -9.55 -35.74
CA THR A 1153 -13.31 -9.75 -36.28
C THR A 1153 -14.28 -10.36 -35.27
N LEU A 1154 -13.78 -10.92 -34.17
CA LEU A 1154 -14.58 -11.67 -33.21
C LEU A 1154 -14.01 -11.61 -31.79
N TYR A 1155 -14.81 -11.08 -30.87
CA TYR A 1155 -14.60 -11.21 -29.44
C TYR A 1155 -15.63 -12.15 -28.82
N ILE A 1156 -15.18 -13.12 -28.03
CA ILE A 1156 -16.02 -13.97 -27.18
C ILE A 1156 -15.50 -13.89 -25.74
N GLY A 1157 -16.19 -13.10 -24.92
CA GLY A 1157 -15.94 -12.95 -23.49
C GLY A 1157 -17.02 -13.60 -22.62
N TYR A 1158 -16.68 -13.93 -21.38
CA TYR A 1158 -17.64 -14.46 -20.40
C TYR A 1158 -17.64 -13.64 -19.12
N ARG A 1159 -18.84 -13.33 -18.62
CA ARG A 1159 -19.08 -12.67 -17.33
C ARG A 1159 -19.96 -13.56 -16.46
N ILE A 1160 -19.53 -13.91 -15.25
CA ILE A 1160 -20.43 -14.47 -14.24
C ILE A 1160 -21.01 -13.31 -13.45
N TYR A 1161 -22.33 -13.21 -13.41
CA TYR A 1161 -23.07 -12.37 -12.50
C TYR A 1161 -23.46 -13.17 -11.27
N PHE A 1162 -23.28 -12.56 -10.10
CA PHE A 1162 -23.69 -13.07 -8.80
C PHE A 1162 -24.78 -12.16 -8.27
N THR A 1163 -25.91 -12.72 -7.84
CA THR A 1163 -26.99 -11.98 -7.19
C THR A 1163 -27.27 -12.63 -5.84
N LEU A 1164 -26.96 -11.95 -4.75
CA LEU A 1164 -27.27 -12.39 -3.40
C LEU A 1164 -28.46 -11.59 -2.87
N THR A 1165 -29.56 -12.26 -2.58
CA THR A 1165 -30.73 -11.68 -1.90
C THR A 1165 -30.68 -12.09 -0.43
N LEU A 1166 -30.47 -11.12 0.44
CA LEU A 1166 -30.53 -11.28 1.90
C LEU A 1166 -31.93 -10.92 2.39
N LYS A 1167 -32.41 -11.62 3.41
CA LYS A 1167 -33.65 -11.30 4.13
C LYS A 1167 -33.31 -10.89 5.55
N GLU A 1168 -33.69 -9.67 5.90
CA GLU A 1168 -33.65 -9.14 7.27
C GLU A 1168 -35.10 -8.88 7.69
N GLU A 1169 -35.63 -9.72 8.59
CA GLU A 1169 -37.03 -9.70 9.03
C GLU A 1169 -38.03 -9.77 7.85
N TYR A 1170 -38.54 -8.62 7.39
CA TYR A 1170 -39.49 -8.47 6.28
C TYR A 1170 -38.89 -7.78 5.04
N HIS A 1171 -37.63 -7.32 5.10
CA HIS A 1171 -36.97 -6.63 3.98
C HIS A 1171 -36.03 -7.56 3.22
N TYR A 1172 -36.00 -7.39 1.89
CA TYR A 1172 -35.11 -8.11 0.99
C TYR A 1172 -34.05 -7.14 0.43
N HIS A 1173 -32.78 -7.48 0.59
CA HIS A 1173 -31.66 -6.70 0.05
C HIS A 1173 -30.99 -7.49 -1.07
N LYS A 1174 -30.89 -6.91 -2.26
CA LYS A 1174 -30.28 -7.54 -3.44
C LYS A 1174 -28.90 -6.96 -3.71
N LEU A 1175 -27.87 -7.80 -3.63
CA LEU A 1175 -26.48 -7.46 -3.97
C LEU A 1175 -26.13 -8.11 -5.29
N THR A 1176 -25.78 -7.31 -6.30
CA THR A 1176 -25.35 -7.83 -7.61
C THR A 1176 -23.90 -7.44 -7.86
N ASN A 1177 -23.08 -8.40 -8.30
CA ASN A 1177 -21.72 -8.15 -8.74
C ASN A 1177 -21.40 -9.05 -9.95
N TYR A 1178 -20.37 -8.74 -10.73
CA TYR A 1178 -19.95 -9.59 -11.84
C TYR A 1178 -18.44 -9.77 -11.89
N MET A 1179 -18.01 -10.81 -12.60
CA MET A 1179 -16.60 -11.12 -12.84
C MET A 1179 -16.42 -11.61 -14.28
N THR A 1180 -15.41 -11.08 -14.98
CA THR A 1180 -15.03 -11.54 -16.31
C THR A 1180 -13.98 -12.66 -16.19
N PHE A 1181 -14.10 -13.71 -17.00
CA PHE A 1181 -13.11 -14.80 -17.04
C PHE A 1181 -13.08 -15.46 -18.42
N HIS A 1182 -11.99 -16.19 -18.71
CA HIS A 1182 -11.82 -16.87 -19.98
C HIS A 1182 -12.14 -18.36 -19.86
N VAL A 1183 -12.90 -18.88 -20.82
CA VAL A 1183 -13.19 -20.31 -20.90
C VAL A 1183 -12.23 -20.97 -21.88
N ALA A 1184 -11.56 -22.04 -21.45
CA ALA A 1184 -10.70 -22.86 -22.31
C ALA A 1184 -11.35 -24.23 -22.60
N GLU A 1185 -11.12 -24.76 -23.79
CA GLU A 1185 -11.54 -26.11 -24.19
C GLU A 1185 -10.40 -27.12 -23.93
N ARG A 1186 -10.72 -28.31 -23.43
CA ARG A 1186 -9.71 -29.33 -23.06
C ARG A 1186 -8.83 -29.66 -24.28
N GLY A 1187 -7.53 -29.44 -24.15
CA GLY A 1187 -6.53 -29.81 -25.17
C GLY A 1187 -6.10 -28.69 -26.13
N ARG A 1188 -6.75 -27.51 -26.12
CA ARG A 1188 -6.31 -26.34 -26.90
C ARG A 1188 -6.14 -25.14 -25.98
N SER A 1189 -4.89 -24.80 -25.69
CA SER A 1189 -4.51 -23.70 -24.78
C SER A 1189 -4.39 -22.33 -25.44
N THR A 1190 -4.75 -22.20 -26.72
CA THR A 1190 -4.57 -20.97 -27.48
C THR A 1190 -5.84 -20.13 -27.51
N ILE A 1191 -5.75 -18.92 -26.94
CA ILE A 1191 -6.49 -17.78 -27.48
C ILE A 1191 -5.91 -17.59 -28.89
N ALA A 1192 -6.66 -17.94 -29.93
CA ALA A 1192 -6.22 -17.75 -31.31
C ALA A 1192 -6.27 -16.25 -31.63
N VAL A 1193 -5.13 -15.57 -31.52
CA VAL A 1193 -4.92 -14.24 -32.12
C VAL A 1193 -4.36 -14.50 -33.51
N SER A 1194 -5.22 -14.53 -34.52
CA SER A 1194 -4.83 -14.59 -35.94
C SER A 1194 -5.25 -13.29 -36.64
N PRO A 1195 -4.34 -12.58 -37.31
CA PRO A 1195 -4.72 -11.62 -38.35
C PRO A 1195 -4.89 -12.35 -39.72
N PRO A 1196 -5.78 -11.89 -40.62
CA PRO A 1196 -5.88 -12.41 -41.98
C PRO A 1196 -4.67 -11.99 -42.83
N PRO A 1197 -4.38 -12.72 -43.93
CA PRO A 1197 -3.45 -12.28 -44.96
C PRO A 1197 -4.03 -11.07 -45.69
N TYR A 1198 -3.37 -9.92 -45.61
CA TYR A 1198 -3.51 -8.92 -46.65
C TYR A 1198 -2.54 -9.33 -47.77
N ARG A 1199 -3.08 -9.91 -48.85
CA ARG A 1199 -2.49 -9.66 -50.16
C ARG A 1199 -3.12 -8.38 -50.66
N GLU A 1200 -2.28 -7.49 -51.18
CA GLU A 1200 -2.73 -6.40 -52.04
C GLU A 1200 -3.46 -7.01 -53.24
N ASP A 1201 -4.76 -6.73 -53.32
CA ASP A 1201 -5.50 -6.27 -54.50
C ASP A 1201 -6.85 -5.67 -54.05
#